data_AF-A0A0S7XMH4-F1
#
_entry.id   AF-A0A0S7XMH4-F1
#
_cell.length_a   1.000
_cell.length_b   1.000
_cell.length_c   1.000
_cell.angle_alpha   90.00
_cell.angle_beta   90.00
_cell.angle_gamma   90.00
#
_symmetry.space_group_name_H-M   'P 1'
#
loop_
_entity.id
_entity.type
_entity.pdbx_description
1 polymer ?
#
loop_
_entity_poly.entity_id
_entity_poly.type
_entity_poly.pdbx_seq_one_letter_code
_entity_poly.pdbx_strand_id
1 'polypeptide(L)'
;MNKAEDIRNIAIVGHGGAGKTTLAEAMLFTAKVIDRMGSVENGTTASDFEEEERERKISIDTSILHLAWKGRGINVLDTPGYPEFVGQVLSALRAVDAVVLVVSGPAGVELNTRKCWQYAQEEGLAKFIVLSKTDEENVDFESLLKNMRDVFGQGLVPFNLPLGKGAGLEQTLDVFAPPEGLEAKMQKGLERAREQIIEAAVEADDQLLERYLEGQEPSGEELTHTLAERIAQGKVAPVLCTSAIKGLGVAQLLDALARFAPSPTASSRELFLLKAEEKEPLESSNSRFSAQVFKTMTDPYVGKLSFLRVFSGKGTGDTMLYNPRTNRSVKAGQLLRIKGKEQSPLSEVLAGDIVAVAKIEDLAVSDTLHDKREAGAFKPIHFPQPMVSLAVEPKSRGDEQRLSTSLSKLSGEDPTFVVTRERQTNELVITGMSTLHLEIMLGRLKKRFDVEVVARPPKIPYKETITTATQAQYRHKKQTGGRGQYGEVYLKLEPLERGTGFEFVDKIVGGAIPNQYIPAVEKGIREVLDKGVIAGYPVTDIRVTLYDGTFHTVDSSEIAFKIAANRAFQEGFRQARPCLLEPIVLLEVTVPNEFMGDITSDLNGRRGRILGMDSLGDLQVVKALVPVGEISRYATELRSRTGGQGFYTVEFSHYDVVPQRIQEELVARAKAKED
;
A
#
# COMPACT_ATOMS: atom_id res chain seq x y z
N MET A 1 31.75 1.33 17.23
CA MET A 1 30.56 1.39 18.11
C MET A 1 29.70 0.21 17.73
N ASN A 2 30.03 -0.99 18.21
CA ASN A 2 29.63 -2.23 17.52
C ASN A 2 29.06 -3.27 18.50
N LYS A 3 28.06 -2.90 19.30
CA LYS A 3 27.24 -3.88 20.02
C LYS A 3 25.77 -3.64 19.67
N ALA A 4 25.04 -4.72 19.46
CA ALA A 4 23.60 -4.68 19.17
C ALA A 4 22.80 -3.95 20.27
N GLU A 5 23.27 -4.03 21.51
CA GLU A 5 22.69 -3.35 22.69
C GLU A 5 22.74 -1.82 22.62
N ASP A 6 23.66 -1.26 21.83
CA ASP A 6 23.85 0.20 21.70
C ASP A 6 23.03 0.81 20.55
N ILE A 7 22.38 -0.03 19.74
CA ILE A 7 21.60 0.41 18.59
C ILE A 7 20.18 0.76 19.03
N ARG A 8 19.62 1.82 18.46
CA ARG A 8 18.20 2.18 18.54
C ARG A 8 17.66 2.38 17.14
N ASN A 9 16.67 1.60 16.74
CA ASN A 9 15.98 1.79 15.47
C ASN A 9 14.63 2.43 15.72
N ILE A 10 14.43 3.63 15.18
CA ILE A 10 13.21 4.40 15.37
C ILE A 10 12.61 4.83 14.04
N ALA A 11 11.28 4.86 13.95
CA ALA A 11 10.57 5.50 12.85
C ALA A 11 9.87 6.77 13.34
N ILE A 12 9.98 7.87 12.61
CA ILE A 12 9.22 9.11 12.86
C ILE A 12 7.96 9.06 12.01
N VAL A 13 6.80 9.03 12.66
CA VAL A 13 5.48 8.89 11.99
C VAL A 13 4.51 9.96 12.50
N GLY A 14 3.39 10.15 11.82
CA GLY A 14 2.38 11.16 12.17
C GLY A 14 1.78 11.85 10.95
N HIS A 15 0.84 12.76 11.18
CA HIS A 15 0.11 13.44 10.11
C HIS A 15 1.01 14.27 9.17
N GLY A 16 0.52 14.58 7.96
CA GLY A 16 1.15 15.50 7.03
C GLY A 16 1.32 16.88 7.68
N GLY A 17 2.47 17.54 7.49
CA GLY A 17 2.70 18.87 8.06
C GLY A 17 2.94 18.93 9.58
N ALA A 18 2.94 17.78 10.29
CA ALA A 18 3.23 17.72 11.72
C ALA A 18 4.69 18.04 12.10
N GLY A 19 5.58 18.28 11.13
CA GLY A 19 6.99 18.65 11.38
C GLY A 19 7.94 17.47 11.58
N LYS A 20 7.62 16.27 11.06
CA LYS A 20 8.44 15.05 11.14
C LYS A 20 9.86 15.25 10.57
N THR A 21 9.95 15.67 9.32
CA THR A 21 11.23 15.95 8.64
C THR A 21 12.02 17.05 9.35
N THR A 22 11.34 18.09 9.82
CA THR A 22 11.96 19.17 10.60
C THR A 22 12.52 18.67 11.94
N LEU A 23 11.82 17.75 12.60
CA LEU A 23 12.30 17.09 13.82
C LEU A 23 13.51 16.21 13.52
N ALA A 24 13.47 15.42 12.44
CA ALA A 24 14.59 14.59 12.00
C ALA A 24 15.85 15.44 11.72
N GLU A 25 15.69 16.56 11.01
CA GLU A 25 16.75 17.55 10.77
C GLU A 25 17.30 18.13 12.08
N ALA A 26 16.42 18.53 13.00
CA ALA A 26 16.84 19.06 14.29
C ALA A 26 17.63 18.02 15.10
N MET A 27 17.23 16.75 15.08
CA MET A 27 17.96 15.65 15.72
C MET A 27 19.37 15.50 15.14
N LEU A 28 19.51 15.54 13.80
CA LEU A 28 20.82 15.49 13.14
C LEU A 28 21.70 16.69 13.52
N PHE A 29 21.13 17.89 13.53
CA PHE A 29 21.85 19.12 13.89
C PHE A 29 22.29 19.12 15.35
N THR A 30 21.40 18.77 16.28
CA THR A 30 21.70 18.66 17.72
C THR A 30 22.78 17.59 17.98
N ALA A 31 22.73 16.46 17.27
CA ALA A 31 23.77 15.43 17.33
C ALA A 31 25.07 15.79 16.57
N LYS A 32 25.16 17.00 15.99
CA LYS A 32 26.31 17.50 15.20
C LYS A 32 26.67 16.61 14.01
N VAL A 33 25.67 15.96 13.43
CA VAL A 33 25.81 15.14 12.21
C VAL A 33 25.77 16.01 10.96
N ILE A 34 25.13 17.17 11.04
CA ILE A 34 25.09 18.21 10.03
C ILE A 34 25.48 19.55 10.66
N ASP A 35 26.20 20.39 9.92
CA ASP A 35 26.69 21.69 10.43
C ASP A 35 25.63 22.79 10.43
N ARG A 36 24.58 22.63 9.61
CA ARG A 36 23.48 23.58 9.48
C ARG A 36 22.17 22.84 9.32
N MET A 37 21.16 23.29 10.04
CA MET A 37 19.80 22.77 9.94
C MET A 37 19.20 23.08 8.55
N GLY A 38 18.76 22.04 7.86
CA GLY A 38 18.04 22.16 6.59
C GLY A 38 16.59 22.62 6.78
N SER A 39 15.95 22.99 5.67
CA SER A 39 14.53 23.35 5.65
C SER A 39 13.81 22.64 4.51
N VAL A 40 12.62 22.12 4.82
CA VAL A 40 11.70 21.53 3.83
C VAL A 40 11.31 22.58 2.79
N GLU A 41 11.06 23.81 3.20
CA GLU A 41 10.64 24.90 2.29
C GLU A 41 11.71 25.24 1.25
N ASN A 42 12.98 25.09 1.63
CA ASN A 42 14.14 25.36 0.79
C ASN A 42 14.68 24.09 0.09
N GLY A 43 14.10 22.91 0.36
CA GLY A 43 14.56 21.64 -0.21
C GLY A 43 15.98 21.23 0.20
N THR A 44 16.45 21.69 1.37
CA THR A 44 17.84 21.47 1.84
C THR A 44 17.99 20.41 2.93
N THR A 45 16.91 19.68 3.26
CA THR A 45 16.97 18.62 4.27
C THR A 45 17.80 17.42 3.80
N ALA A 46 18.37 16.67 4.74
CA ALA A 46 19.07 15.41 4.50
C ALA A 46 18.10 14.26 4.21
N SER A 47 16.84 14.37 4.64
CA SER A 47 15.80 13.35 4.49
C SER A 47 15.12 13.39 3.13
N ASP A 48 14.47 14.53 2.80
CA ASP A 48 13.70 14.76 1.57
C ASP A 48 14.66 15.19 0.45
N PHE A 49 15.43 14.25 -0.10
CA PHE A 49 16.48 14.53 -1.08
C PHE A 49 16.07 14.26 -2.53
N GLU A 50 14.96 13.58 -2.77
CA GLU A 50 14.43 13.34 -4.12
C GLU A 50 13.84 14.63 -4.70
N GLU A 51 13.87 14.75 -6.03
CA GLU A 51 13.42 15.98 -6.71
C GLU A 51 11.92 16.23 -6.51
N GLU A 52 11.10 15.19 -6.59
CA GLU A 52 9.65 15.25 -6.40
C GLU A 52 9.27 15.71 -4.98
N GLU A 53 10.04 15.33 -3.98
CA GLU A 53 9.83 15.75 -2.58
C GLU A 53 10.14 17.24 -2.41
N ARG A 54 11.22 17.72 -3.04
CA ARG A 54 11.59 19.15 -3.03
C ARG A 54 10.59 20.02 -3.80
N GLU A 55 10.13 19.56 -4.96
CA GLU A 55 9.13 20.27 -5.76
C GLU A 55 7.80 20.41 -5.02
N ARG A 56 7.34 19.34 -4.37
CA ARG A 56 6.03 19.29 -3.68
C ARG A 56 6.09 19.72 -2.22
N LYS A 57 7.28 19.83 -1.63
CA LYS A 57 7.51 20.15 -0.20
C LYS A 57 6.81 19.16 0.75
N ILE A 58 6.78 17.89 0.36
CA ILE A 58 6.24 16.78 1.16
C ILE A 58 7.18 15.58 1.04
N SER A 59 7.36 14.85 2.14
CA SER A 59 8.02 13.54 2.11
C SER A 59 7.13 12.53 1.38
N ILE A 60 7.74 11.75 0.48
CA ILE A 60 7.09 10.72 -0.33
C ILE A 60 7.67 9.36 0.04
N ASP A 61 9.00 9.24 0.12
CA ASP A 61 9.69 8.00 0.43
C ASP A 61 10.16 7.98 1.89
N THR A 62 10.26 6.79 2.49
CA THR A 62 10.94 6.69 3.79
C THR A 62 12.45 6.90 3.62
N SER A 63 13.00 7.93 4.27
CA SER A 63 14.44 8.20 4.30
C SER A 63 15.10 7.51 5.50
N ILE A 64 16.36 7.09 5.34
CA ILE A 64 17.13 6.44 6.41
C ILE A 64 18.27 7.36 6.80
N LEU A 65 18.26 7.77 8.07
CA LEU A 65 19.25 8.66 8.67
C LEU A 65 19.94 7.94 9.83
N HIS A 66 21.15 8.38 10.16
CA HIS A 66 21.90 7.82 11.27
C HIS A 66 22.61 8.93 12.06
N LEU A 67 22.54 8.83 13.38
CA LEU A 67 23.23 9.71 14.32
C LEU A 67 23.78 8.92 15.51
N ALA A 68 24.76 9.51 16.21
CA ALA A 68 25.28 8.97 17.46
C ALA A 68 24.96 9.94 18.60
N TRP A 69 24.47 9.42 19.73
CA TRP A 69 24.13 10.23 20.89
C TRP A 69 24.46 9.49 22.18
N LYS A 70 25.25 10.12 23.06
CA LYS A 70 25.68 9.57 24.37
C LYS A 70 26.09 8.10 24.35
N GLY A 71 26.89 7.71 23.34
CA GLY A 71 27.40 6.34 23.18
C GLY A 71 26.44 5.36 22.49
N ARG A 72 25.22 5.76 22.14
CA ARG A 72 24.24 4.96 21.39
C ARG A 72 24.20 5.37 19.92
N GLY A 73 24.00 4.40 19.02
CA GLY A 73 23.75 4.64 17.60
C GLY A 73 22.26 4.63 17.33
N ILE A 74 21.72 5.72 16.77
CA ILE A 74 20.29 5.87 16.49
C ILE A 74 20.09 5.89 14.98
N ASN A 75 19.41 4.87 14.46
CA ASN A 75 18.90 4.83 13.09
C ASN A 75 17.50 5.43 13.08
N VAL A 76 17.30 6.46 12.24
CA VAL A 76 16.05 7.21 12.13
C VAL A 76 15.45 6.98 10.76
N LEU A 77 14.28 6.34 10.72
CA LEU A 77 13.47 6.21 9.51
C LEU A 77 12.44 7.34 9.51
N ASP A 78 12.69 8.37 8.70
CA ASP A 78 11.74 9.47 8.52
C ASP A 78 10.71 9.07 7.46
N THR A 79 9.42 9.14 7.81
CA THR A 79 8.34 8.56 7.00
C THR A 79 7.38 9.61 6.47
N PRO A 80 6.73 9.38 5.31
CA PRO A 80 5.73 10.29 4.79
C PRO A 80 4.51 10.42 5.69
N GLY A 81 3.90 11.61 5.71
CA GLY A 81 2.72 11.89 6.54
C GLY A 81 1.37 11.77 5.84
N TYR A 82 1.37 11.65 4.51
CA TYR A 82 0.16 11.59 3.72
C TYR A 82 -0.34 10.14 3.60
N PRO A 83 -1.65 9.87 3.77
CA PRO A 83 -2.20 8.52 3.77
C PRO A 83 -1.96 7.72 2.49
N GLU A 84 -1.73 8.40 1.36
CA GLU A 84 -1.48 7.73 0.08
C GLU A 84 -0.08 7.11 -0.05
N PHE A 85 0.84 7.44 0.84
CA PHE A 85 2.17 6.81 0.93
C PHE A 85 2.29 5.87 2.14
N VAL A 86 1.15 5.36 2.63
CA VAL A 86 1.09 4.43 3.78
C VAL A 86 1.94 3.18 3.56
N GLY A 87 2.16 2.75 2.32
CA GLY A 87 3.07 1.64 2.00
C GLY A 87 4.50 1.86 2.51
N GLN A 88 4.99 3.11 2.47
CA GLN A 88 6.30 3.48 3.00
C GLN A 88 6.32 3.42 4.53
N VAL A 89 5.25 3.90 5.19
CA VAL A 89 5.12 3.85 6.66
C VAL A 89 5.12 2.41 7.16
N LEU A 90 4.26 1.55 6.60
CA LEU A 90 4.15 0.14 7.01
C LEU A 90 5.46 -0.63 6.79
N SER A 91 6.13 -0.35 5.67
CA SER A 91 7.48 -0.85 5.40
C SER A 91 8.49 -0.42 6.46
N ALA A 92 8.49 0.87 6.83
CA ALA A 92 9.41 1.43 7.83
C ALA A 92 9.20 0.84 9.23
N LEU A 93 7.94 0.67 9.65
CA LEU A 93 7.60 0.07 10.95
C LEU A 93 8.16 -1.35 11.10
N ARG A 94 8.34 -2.07 9.99
CA ARG A 94 8.93 -3.41 9.99
C ARG A 94 10.44 -3.40 10.14
N ALA A 95 11.11 -2.26 10.07
CA ALA A 95 12.55 -2.15 10.26
C ALA A 95 12.96 -1.62 11.65
N VAL A 96 12.01 -1.18 12.48
CA VAL A 96 12.31 -0.46 13.72
C VAL A 96 11.82 -1.19 14.95
N ASP A 97 12.32 -0.75 16.10
CA ASP A 97 12.02 -1.29 17.43
C ASP A 97 11.15 -0.29 18.23
N ALA A 98 11.14 0.99 17.83
CA ALA A 98 10.29 2.03 18.41
C ALA A 98 9.77 3.03 17.36
N VAL A 99 8.72 3.74 17.73
CA VAL A 99 8.06 4.77 16.94
C VAL A 99 8.05 6.09 17.70
N VAL A 100 8.43 7.16 17.03
CA VAL A 100 8.22 8.55 17.46
C VAL A 100 7.01 9.09 16.71
N LEU A 101 5.85 9.10 17.38
CA LEU A 101 4.62 9.66 16.87
C LEU A 101 4.61 11.18 17.09
N VAL A 102 4.73 11.93 16.00
CA VAL A 102 4.72 13.39 16.02
C VAL A 102 3.30 13.91 15.92
N VAL A 103 2.91 14.70 16.90
CA VAL A 103 1.60 15.35 17.02
C VAL A 103 1.82 16.85 16.97
N SER A 104 1.21 17.52 16.01
CA SER A 104 1.31 18.99 15.89
C SER A 104 0.59 19.66 17.06
N GLY A 105 1.24 20.57 17.77
CA GLY A 105 0.62 21.33 18.86
C GLY A 105 -0.70 22.02 18.45
N PRO A 106 -0.70 22.82 17.37
CA PRO A 106 -1.92 23.49 16.90
C PRO A 106 -3.05 22.56 16.43
N ALA A 107 -2.70 21.44 15.76
CA ALA A 107 -3.69 20.56 15.15
C ALA A 107 -4.18 19.45 16.09
N GLY A 108 -3.38 19.06 17.07
CA GLY A 108 -3.66 17.96 17.98
C GLY A 108 -3.72 16.60 17.27
N VAL A 109 -4.59 15.71 17.75
CA VAL A 109 -4.69 14.32 17.29
C VAL A 109 -5.59 14.21 16.05
N GLU A 110 -4.96 14.04 14.90
CA GLU A 110 -5.63 13.86 13.62
C GLU A 110 -5.85 12.37 13.26
N LEU A 111 -6.63 12.11 12.21
CA LEU A 111 -6.95 10.76 11.77
C LEU A 111 -5.70 9.91 11.47
N ASN A 112 -4.75 10.46 10.70
CA ASN A 112 -3.54 9.72 10.35
C ASN A 112 -2.67 9.46 11.60
N THR A 113 -2.68 10.36 12.57
CA THR A 113 -2.03 10.16 13.87
C THR A 113 -2.58 8.93 14.59
N ARG A 114 -3.91 8.74 14.58
CA ARG A 114 -4.57 7.54 15.14
C ARG A 114 -4.19 6.27 14.39
N LYS A 115 -4.17 6.31 13.05
CA LYS A 115 -3.75 5.16 12.23
C LYS A 115 -2.29 4.76 12.49
N CYS A 116 -1.37 5.73 12.56
CA CYS A 116 0.02 5.46 12.90
C CYS A 116 0.18 4.85 14.29
N TRP A 117 -0.58 5.31 15.28
CA TRP A 117 -0.62 4.70 16.62
C TRP A 117 -1.09 3.25 16.58
N GLN A 118 -2.17 2.97 15.84
CA GLN A 118 -2.70 1.62 15.67
C GLN A 118 -1.69 0.70 14.99
N TYR A 119 -1.06 1.13 13.88
CA TYR A 119 -0.05 0.32 13.20
C TYR A 119 1.14 0.00 14.11
N ALA A 120 1.61 0.98 14.90
CA ALA A 120 2.67 0.75 15.87
C ALA A 120 2.26 -0.27 16.95
N GLN A 121 0.99 -0.24 17.38
CA GLN A 121 0.46 -1.19 18.36
C GLN A 121 0.30 -2.60 17.79
N GLU A 122 -0.19 -2.74 16.55
CA GLU A 122 -0.31 -4.04 15.86
C GLU A 122 1.05 -4.70 15.62
N GLU A 123 2.10 -3.90 15.45
CA GLU A 123 3.49 -4.35 15.32
C GLU A 123 4.20 -4.54 16.67
N GLY A 124 3.54 -4.22 17.79
CA GLY A 124 4.10 -4.36 19.15
C GLY A 124 5.29 -3.44 19.42
N LEU A 125 5.35 -2.28 18.76
CA LEU A 125 6.47 -1.35 18.88
C LEU A 125 6.34 -0.46 20.12
N ALA A 126 7.50 -0.12 20.71
CA ALA A 126 7.57 0.92 21.74
C ALA A 126 7.18 2.29 21.14
N LYS A 127 6.48 3.11 21.90
CA LYS A 127 5.88 4.35 21.41
C LYS A 127 6.35 5.56 22.22
N PHE A 128 6.85 6.57 21.51
CA PHE A 128 7.18 7.89 22.03
C PHE A 128 6.28 8.90 21.33
N ILE A 129 5.76 9.88 22.06
CA ILE A 129 4.98 10.96 21.50
C ILE A 129 5.80 12.24 21.56
N VAL A 130 5.87 12.93 20.43
CA VAL A 130 6.47 14.26 20.34
C VAL A 130 5.38 15.26 19.97
N LEU A 131 5.07 16.16 20.89
CA LEU A 131 4.32 17.38 20.60
C LEU A 131 5.27 18.36 19.92
N SER A 132 5.08 18.57 18.62
CA SER A 132 5.86 19.52 17.82
C SER A 132 5.18 20.90 17.79
N LYS A 133 5.91 21.92 17.32
CA LYS A 133 5.37 23.27 17.09
C LYS A 133 4.73 23.87 18.36
N THR A 134 5.29 23.55 19.53
CA THR A 134 4.75 24.01 20.81
C THR A 134 4.94 25.52 21.04
N ASP A 135 5.72 26.17 20.18
CA ASP A 135 5.93 27.61 20.13
C ASP A 135 4.89 28.37 19.30
N GLU A 136 3.94 27.68 18.66
CA GLU A 136 2.84 28.32 17.93
C GLU A 136 1.74 28.81 18.88
N GLU A 137 0.96 29.80 18.42
CA GLU A 137 -0.14 30.37 19.20
C GLU A 137 -1.22 29.33 19.55
N ASN A 138 -1.92 29.54 20.66
CA ASN A 138 -3.03 28.70 21.13
C ASN A 138 -2.67 27.24 21.46
N VAL A 139 -1.39 26.91 21.61
CA VAL A 139 -0.97 25.58 22.10
C VAL A 139 -1.11 25.51 23.63
N ASP A 140 -2.00 24.63 24.09
CA ASP A 140 -2.16 24.31 25.51
C ASP A 140 -1.77 22.86 25.80
N PHE A 141 -0.61 22.68 26.44
CA PHE A 141 -0.04 21.36 26.71
C PHE A 141 -0.96 20.46 27.54
N GLU A 142 -1.58 20.98 28.60
CA GLU A 142 -2.42 20.18 29.49
C GLU A 142 -3.67 19.67 28.78
N SER A 143 -4.34 20.52 27.99
CA SER A 143 -5.50 20.14 27.20
C SER A 143 -5.14 19.14 26.10
N LEU A 144 -4.00 19.31 25.42
CA LEU A 144 -3.51 18.38 24.41
C LEU A 144 -3.15 17.02 25.01
N LEU A 145 -2.46 17.00 26.15
CA LEU A 145 -2.14 15.77 26.87
C LEU A 145 -3.41 15.02 27.29
N LYS A 146 -4.42 15.75 27.80
CA LYS A 146 -5.72 15.17 28.13
C LYS A 146 -6.39 14.55 26.90
N ASN A 147 -6.47 15.29 25.79
CA ASN A 147 -7.05 14.78 24.55
C ASN A 147 -6.31 13.52 24.06
N MET A 148 -4.98 13.53 24.07
CA MET A 148 -4.19 12.36 23.72
C MET A 148 -4.45 11.17 24.64
N ARG A 149 -4.66 11.38 25.95
CA ARG A 149 -5.02 10.31 26.89
C ARG A 149 -6.41 9.74 26.63
N ASP A 150 -7.37 10.59 26.28
CA ASP A 150 -8.71 10.16 25.91
C ASP A 150 -8.70 9.27 24.65
N VAL A 151 -7.72 9.47 23.74
CA VAL A 151 -7.60 8.71 22.49
C VAL A 151 -6.67 7.49 22.60
N PHE A 152 -5.51 7.63 23.24
CA PHE A 152 -4.44 6.62 23.25
C PHE A 152 -4.35 5.86 24.59
N GLY A 153 -5.06 6.29 25.61
CA GLY A 153 -5.08 5.68 26.95
C GLY A 153 -4.25 6.45 27.99
N GLN A 154 -4.32 5.99 29.24
CA GLN A 154 -3.71 6.70 30.38
C GLN A 154 -2.19 6.51 30.52
N GLY A 155 -1.59 5.58 29.78
CA GLY A 155 -0.13 5.30 29.83
C GLY A 155 0.78 6.40 29.27
N LEU A 156 0.25 7.61 28.99
CA LEU A 156 1.00 8.73 28.45
C LEU A 156 1.63 9.56 29.57
N VAL A 157 2.97 9.56 29.63
CA VAL A 157 3.74 10.14 30.75
C VAL A 157 4.64 11.28 30.26
N PRO A 158 4.46 12.52 30.76
CA PRO A 158 5.32 13.66 30.39
C PRO A 158 6.77 13.48 30.86
N PHE A 159 7.72 13.53 29.93
CA PHE A 159 9.16 13.47 30.24
C PHE A 159 9.82 14.85 30.23
N ASN A 160 9.19 15.82 29.59
CA ASN A 160 9.53 17.22 29.73
C ASN A 160 8.25 18.07 29.79
N LEU A 161 8.37 19.31 30.25
CA LEU A 161 7.28 20.28 30.28
C LEU A 161 7.68 21.58 29.56
N PRO A 162 6.80 22.20 28.78
CA PRO A 162 7.08 23.49 28.16
C PRO A 162 7.07 24.61 29.21
N LEU A 163 8.06 25.50 29.15
CA LEU A 163 8.06 26.76 29.90
C LEU A 163 7.62 27.92 29.00
N GLY A 164 6.43 28.43 29.29
CA GLY A 164 5.77 29.46 28.50
C GLY A 164 4.77 28.86 27.50
N LYS A 165 4.10 29.73 26.74
CA LYS A 165 3.13 29.35 25.70
C LYS A 165 3.34 30.18 24.44
N GLY A 166 3.15 29.57 23.28
CA GLY A 166 3.27 30.22 21.97
C GLY A 166 4.60 30.95 21.79
N ALA A 167 4.53 32.21 21.33
CA ALA A 167 5.72 33.03 21.12
C ALA A 167 6.59 33.20 22.39
N GLY A 168 5.97 33.12 23.58
CA GLY A 168 6.65 33.16 24.88
C GLY A 168 7.18 31.81 25.36
N LEU A 169 7.22 30.76 24.51
CA LEU A 169 7.91 29.51 24.84
C LEU A 169 9.42 29.76 24.86
N GLU A 170 10.00 29.68 26.06
CA GLU A 170 11.42 29.97 26.31
C GLU A 170 12.28 28.70 26.28
N GLN A 171 11.79 27.64 26.94
CA GLN A 171 12.52 26.39 27.11
C GLN A 171 11.59 25.20 27.37
N THR A 172 12.18 24.01 27.43
CA THR A 172 11.53 22.78 27.91
C THR A 172 12.28 22.28 29.13
N LEU A 173 11.56 21.98 30.21
CA LEU A 173 12.10 21.52 31.48
C LEU A 173 12.14 20.00 31.50
N ASP A 174 13.31 19.41 31.72
CA ASP A 174 13.46 17.97 31.89
C ASP A 174 12.92 17.55 33.26
N VAL A 175 12.04 16.54 33.29
CA VAL A 175 11.45 16.04 34.54
C VAL A 175 12.45 15.19 35.33
N PHE A 176 13.41 14.53 34.66
CA PHE A 176 14.45 13.73 35.31
C PHE A 176 15.58 14.59 35.89
N ALA A 177 15.79 15.79 35.33
CA ALA A 177 16.84 16.71 35.72
C ALA A 177 16.29 18.15 35.77
N PRO A 178 15.41 18.47 36.74
CA PRO A 178 14.80 19.78 36.84
C PRO A 178 15.85 20.85 37.17
N PRO A 179 15.82 22.04 36.53
CA PRO A 179 16.73 23.13 36.84
C PRO A 179 16.41 23.77 38.21
N GLU A 180 17.44 24.31 38.88
CA GLU A 180 17.30 25.01 40.16
C GLU A 180 16.67 26.42 39.96
N GLY A 181 15.96 26.92 40.98
CA GLY A 181 15.47 28.31 41.02
C GLY A 181 14.20 28.59 40.21
N LEU A 182 13.36 27.59 39.96
CA LEU A 182 12.09 27.76 39.25
C LEU A 182 11.01 28.46 40.09
N GLU A 183 10.06 29.13 39.43
CA GLU A 183 8.88 29.69 40.09
C GLU A 183 8.00 28.59 40.71
N ALA A 184 7.36 28.88 41.85
CA ALA A 184 6.59 27.91 42.63
C ALA A 184 5.49 27.18 41.82
N LYS A 185 4.85 27.87 40.86
CA LYS A 185 3.81 27.25 40.02
C LYS A 185 4.39 26.19 39.08
N MET A 186 5.57 26.45 38.53
CA MET A 186 6.26 25.53 37.62
C MET A 186 6.84 24.33 38.38
N GLN A 187 7.36 24.59 39.58
CA GLN A 187 7.86 23.55 40.46
C GLN A 187 6.77 22.51 40.78
N LYS A 188 5.55 22.96 41.12
CA LYS A 188 4.40 22.05 41.31
C LYS A 188 4.06 21.22 40.07
N GLY A 189 4.15 21.81 38.88
CA GLY A 189 3.91 21.10 37.62
C GLY A 189 4.94 19.99 37.38
N LEU A 190 6.22 20.28 37.64
CA LEU A 190 7.31 19.31 37.56
C LEU A 190 7.19 18.20 38.61
N GLU A 191 6.87 18.54 39.85
CA GLU A 191 6.63 17.57 40.93
C GLU A 191 5.53 16.59 40.52
N ARG A 192 4.40 17.10 40.00
CA ARG A 192 3.31 16.26 39.49
C ARG A 192 3.71 15.38 38.30
N ALA A 193 4.55 15.87 37.40
CA ALA A 193 5.05 15.06 36.28
C ALA A 193 6.02 13.98 36.78
N ARG A 194 6.84 14.28 37.78
CA ARG A 194 7.75 13.32 38.43
C ARG A 194 6.98 12.23 39.17
N GLU A 195 5.92 12.58 39.90
CA GLU A 195 5.02 11.61 40.52
C GLU A 195 4.45 10.65 39.48
N GLN A 196 3.97 11.15 38.33
CA GLN A 196 3.47 10.30 37.23
C GLN A 196 4.54 9.36 36.67
N ILE A 197 5.80 9.80 36.57
CA ILE A 197 6.90 8.94 36.14
C ILE A 197 7.15 7.82 37.16
N ILE A 198 7.16 8.15 38.46
CA ILE A 198 7.38 7.17 39.53
C ILE A 198 6.22 6.17 39.59
N GLU A 199 4.97 6.65 39.58
CA GLU A 199 3.76 5.81 39.54
C GLU A 199 3.78 4.85 38.34
N ALA A 200 4.09 5.37 37.16
CA ALA A 200 4.18 4.55 35.94
C ALA A 200 5.32 3.54 36.00
N ALA A 201 6.40 3.80 36.74
CA ALA A 201 7.52 2.88 36.91
C ALA A 201 7.18 1.74 37.88
N VAL A 202 6.52 2.05 39.01
CA VAL A 202 6.25 1.08 40.08
C VAL A 202 5.01 0.21 39.84
N GLU A 203 4.05 0.64 39.01
CA GLU A 203 2.76 -0.06 38.81
C GLU A 203 2.89 -1.53 38.32
N ALA A 204 4.02 -1.95 37.74
CA ALA A 204 4.22 -3.34 37.27
C ALA A 204 5.11 -4.20 38.16
N ASP A 205 5.68 -3.63 39.23
CA ASP A 205 6.59 -4.32 40.13
C ASP A 205 6.03 -4.23 41.55
N ASP A 206 5.43 -5.34 42.00
CA ASP A 206 4.76 -5.42 43.31
C ASP A 206 5.71 -5.04 44.47
N GLN A 207 7.01 -5.34 44.35
CA GLN A 207 7.99 -5.02 45.40
C GLN A 207 8.34 -3.53 45.41
N LEU A 208 8.50 -2.92 44.24
CA LEU A 208 8.72 -1.48 44.14
C LEU A 208 7.48 -0.69 44.54
N LEU A 209 6.28 -1.19 44.21
CA LEU A 209 5.02 -0.58 44.60
C LEU A 209 4.84 -0.61 46.13
N GLU A 210 5.09 -1.74 46.78
CA GLU A 210 5.03 -1.86 48.25
C GLU A 210 5.99 -0.87 48.93
N ARG A 211 7.26 -0.83 48.49
CA ARG A 211 8.26 0.12 48.99
C ARG A 211 7.84 1.58 48.80
N TYR A 212 7.27 1.91 47.65
CA TYR A 212 6.82 3.26 47.35
C TYR A 212 5.63 3.67 48.24
N LEU A 213 4.68 2.76 48.47
CA LEU A 213 3.55 2.99 49.40
C LEU A 213 4.00 3.16 50.86
N GLU A 214 5.12 2.54 51.24
CA GLU A 214 5.79 2.76 52.53
C GLU A 214 6.60 4.07 52.60
N GLY A 215 6.61 4.87 51.53
CA GLY A 215 7.30 6.16 51.46
C GLY A 215 8.77 6.08 51.02
N GLN A 216 9.22 4.94 50.50
CA GLN A 216 10.58 4.79 49.97
C GLN A 216 10.59 5.04 48.45
N GLU A 217 11.22 6.13 48.01
CA GLU A 217 11.36 6.41 46.57
C GLU A 217 12.29 5.39 45.88
N PRO A 218 11.93 4.91 44.67
CA PRO A 218 12.81 4.08 43.87
C PRO A 218 14.06 4.87 43.45
N SER A 219 15.19 4.18 43.38
CA SER A 219 16.44 4.75 42.88
C SER A 219 16.33 5.11 41.39
N GLY A 220 17.19 6.01 40.93
CA GLY A 220 17.21 6.40 39.51
C GLY A 220 17.52 5.23 38.55
N GLU A 221 18.27 4.23 39.00
CA GLU A 221 18.53 3.01 38.22
C GLU A 221 17.30 2.11 38.14
N GLU A 222 16.61 1.88 39.27
CA GLU A 222 15.36 1.12 39.31
C GLU A 222 14.30 1.77 38.42
N LEU A 223 14.11 3.09 38.52
CA LEU A 223 13.21 3.86 37.65
C LEU A 223 13.57 3.70 36.17
N THR A 224 14.86 3.78 35.84
CA THR A 224 15.30 3.68 34.44
C THR A 224 15.00 2.30 33.87
N HIS A 225 15.26 1.25 34.65
CA HIS A 225 15.03 -0.13 34.24
C HIS A 225 13.54 -0.42 34.00
N THR A 226 12.70 -0.18 35.01
CA THR A 226 11.27 -0.48 34.93
C THR A 226 10.54 0.33 33.87
N LEU A 227 10.89 1.62 33.71
CA LEU A 227 10.34 2.43 32.61
C LEU A 227 10.76 1.90 31.25
N ALA A 228 12.02 1.53 31.05
CA ALA A 228 12.48 0.98 29.78
C ALA A 228 11.71 -0.30 29.40
N GLU A 229 11.49 -1.20 30.36
CA GLU A 229 10.70 -2.42 30.15
C GLU A 229 9.25 -2.11 29.80
N ARG A 230 8.60 -1.23 30.56
CA ARG A 230 7.20 -0.85 30.32
C ARG A 230 6.99 -0.09 29.01
N ILE A 231 7.98 0.69 28.59
CA ILE A 231 8.00 1.36 27.28
C ILE A 231 8.16 0.32 26.16
N ALA A 232 9.07 -0.64 26.32
CA ALA A 232 9.24 -1.75 25.38
C ALA A 232 7.96 -2.59 25.22
N GLN A 233 7.22 -2.80 26.32
CA GLN A 233 5.92 -3.49 26.31
C GLN A 233 4.77 -2.63 25.77
N GLY A 234 5.00 -1.35 25.46
CA GLY A 234 3.99 -0.42 24.98
C GLY A 234 2.92 -0.04 26.01
N LYS A 235 3.18 -0.28 27.30
CA LYS A 235 2.31 0.09 28.43
C LYS A 235 2.47 1.55 28.84
N VAL A 236 3.68 2.07 28.70
CA VAL A 236 4.02 3.48 28.93
C VAL A 236 4.48 4.10 27.62
N ALA A 237 4.00 5.30 27.31
CA ALA A 237 4.42 6.10 26.18
C ALA A 237 4.93 7.47 26.67
N PRO A 238 6.24 7.75 26.55
CA PRO A 238 6.79 9.05 26.92
C PRO A 238 6.24 10.16 26.04
N VAL A 239 5.86 11.29 26.64
CA VAL A 239 5.39 12.49 25.95
C VAL A 239 6.45 13.58 26.10
N LEU A 240 6.93 14.11 24.98
CA LEU A 240 7.89 15.20 24.93
C LEU A 240 7.39 16.37 24.09
N CYS A 241 7.53 17.58 24.61
CA CYS A 241 7.36 18.84 23.90
C CYS A 241 8.63 19.23 23.18
N THR A 242 8.48 19.69 21.94
CA THR A 242 9.58 20.18 21.12
C THR A 242 9.17 21.37 20.26
N SER A 243 10.12 22.29 20.08
CA SER A 243 10.11 23.24 18.97
C SER A 243 11.37 23.01 18.16
N ALA A 244 11.25 22.20 17.11
CA ALA A 244 12.40 21.76 16.31
C ALA A 244 13.16 22.94 15.69
N ILE A 245 12.44 23.97 15.21
CA ILE A 245 13.04 25.17 14.60
C ILE A 245 13.82 26.00 15.63
N LYS A 246 13.29 26.14 16.85
CA LYS A 246 14.00 26.82 17.95
C LYS A 246 15.04 25.92 18.65
N GLY A 247 15.11 24.64 18.30
CA GLY A 247 15.99 23.64 18.93
C GLY A 247 15.58 23.23 20.35
N LEU A 248 14.37 23.58 20.81
CA LEU A 248 13.90 23.30 22.16
C LEU A 248 13.37 21.86 22.26
N GLY A 249 13.69 21.14 23.34
CA GLY A 249 13.20 19.78 23.60
C GLY A 249 13.92 18.66 22.84
N VAL A 250 14.71 18.98 21.81
CA VAL A 250 15.32 17.99 20.91
C VAL A 250 16.41 17.18 21.61
N ALA A 251 17.22 17.82 22.46
CA ALA A 251 18.23 17.12 23.25
C ALA A 251 17.59 16.16 24.27
N GLN A 252 16.50 16.59 24.93
CA GLN A 252 15.73 15.74 25.84
C GLN A 252 15.11 14.54 25.11
N LEU A 253 14.64 14.72 23.87
CA LEU A 253 14.19 13.61 23.03
C LEU A 253 15.31 12.62 22.73
N LEU A 254 16.48 13.10 22.31
CA LEU A 254 17.62 12.23 22.06
C LEU A 254 18.08 11.48 23.31
N ASP A 255 18.03 12.13 24.48
CA ASP A 255 18.28 11.51 25.77
C ASP A 255 17.25 10.42 26.10
N ALA A 256 15.96 10.71 25.92
CA ALA A 256 14.89 9.75 26.16
C ALA A 256 15.01 8.53 25.21
N LEU A 257 15.30 8.75 23.93
CA LEU A 257 15.50 7.67 22.96
C LEU A 257 16.74 6.83 23.30
N ALA A 258 17.88 7.46 23.61
CA ALA A 258 19.10 6.74 23.95
C ALA A 258 18.94 5.90 25.24
N ARG A 259 18.18 6.40 26.22
CA ARG A 259 17.97 5.74 27.51
C ARG A 259 16.88 4.67 27.44
N PHE A 260 15.73 4.96 26.83
CA PHE A 260 14.51 4.17 27.00
C PHE A 260 14.01 3.48 25.73
N ALA A 261 14.44 3.88 24.53
CA ALA A 261 14.04 3.12 23.35
C ALA A 261 14.65 1.71 23.43
N PRO A 262 13.92 0.65 23.03
CA PRO A 262 14.41 -0.71 23.10
C PRO A 262 15.63 -0.90 22.21
N SER A 263 16.56 -1.74 22.66
CA SER A 263 17.60 -2.27 21.78
C SER A 263 17.01 -3.37 20.88
N PRO A 264 17.62 -3.60 19.72
CA PRO A 264 17.35 -4.77 18.88
C PRO A 264 17.37 -6.11 19.62
N THR A 265 18.22 -6.23 20.65
CA THR A 265 18.35 -7.45 21.45
C THR A 265 17.18 -7.69 22.40
N ALA A 266 16.47 -6.63 22.81
CA ALA A 266 15.26 -6.72 23.61
C ALA A 266 14.00 -6.96 22.76
N SER A 267 14.10 -6.77 21.45
CA SER A 267 12.99 -6.89 20.50
C SER A 267 13.08 -8.22 19.74
N SER A 268 12.51 -9.30 20.29
CA SER A 268 12.44 -10.58 19.57
C SER A 268 11.29 -10.56 18.57
N ARG A 269 11.58 -10.64 17.26
CA ARG A 269 10.56 -10.91 16.25
C ARG A 269 10.46 -12.39 15.97
N GLU A 270 9.24 -12.91 16.00
CA GLU A 270 8.96 -14.32 15.76
C GLU A 270 9.23 -14.70 14.29
N LEU A 271 9.95 -15.80 14.11
CA LEU A 271 10.07 -16.52 12.84
C LEU A 271 9.00 -17.60 12.81
N PHE A 272 8.33 -17.79 11.68
CA PHE A 272 7.29 -18.80 11.53
C PHE A 272 7.72 -19.94 10.61
N LEU A 273 7.30 -21.16 10.91
CA LEU A 273 7.48 -22.30 10.00
C LEU A 273 6.67 -22.11 8.72
N LEU A 274 7.31 -22.32 7.56
CA LEU A 274 6.66 -22.20 6.25
C LEU A 274 5.77 -23.39 5.87
N LYS A 275 5.87 -24.51 6.59
CA LYS A 275 5.26 -25.80 6.20
C LYS A 275 4.05 -26.22 7.04
N ALA A 276 3.65 -25.44 8.05
CA ALA A 276 2.53 -25.78 8.90
C ALA A 276 1.29 -24.95 8.51
N GLU A 277 0.13 -25.61 8.42
CA GLU A 277 -1.17 -24.96 8.18
C GLU A 277 -1.50 -23.95 9.30
N GLU A 278 -0.94 -24.16 10.49
CA GLU A 278 -0.80 -23.17 11.57
C GLU A 278 0.65 -22.72 11.67
N LYS A 279 0.89 -21.41 11.58
CA LYS A 279 2.23 -20.82 11.69
C LYS A 279 2.69 -20.90 13.14
N GLU A 280 3.32 -22.00 13.54
CA GLU A 280 3.98 -22.09 14.84
C GLU A 280 5.30 -21.27 14.84
N PRO A 281 5.59 -20.55 15.93
CA PRO A 281 6.85 -19.82 16.08
C PRO A 281 8.03 -20.79 16.20
N LEU A 282 9.09 -20.53 15.44
CA LEU A 282 10.40 -21.17 15.58
C LEU A 282 11.15 -20.56 16.76
N GLU A 283 11.79 -21.40 17.58
CA GLU A 283 12.78 -20.94 18.54
C GLU A 283 13.88 -20.15 17.81
N SER A 284 14.00 -18.87 18.13
CA SER A 284 14.98 -17.97 17.54
C SER A 284 16.37 -18.28 18.09
N SER A 285 17.20 -18.99 17.32
CA SER A 285 18.63 -19.05 17.65
C SER A 285 19.26 -17.69 17.33
N ASN A 286 19.54 -16.88 18.36
CA ASN A 286 20.17 -15.55 18.22
C ASN A 286 21.53 -15.56 17.50
N SER A 287 22.13 -16.74 17.28
CA SER A 287 23.43 -16.91 16.61
C SER A 287 23.39 -16.94 15.08
N ARG A 288 22.25 -17.28 14.46
CA ARG A 288 22.16 -17.43 12.99
C ARG A 288 21.79 -16.12 12.30
N PHE A 289 22.32 -15.88 11.10
CA PHE A 289 21.98 -14.68 10.35
C PHE A 289 20.54 -14.73 9.87
N SER A 290 19.75 -13.72 10.25
CA SER A 290 18.41 -13.52 9.69
C SER A 290 18.17 -12.03 9.42
N ALA A 291 17.51 -11.74 8.31
CA ALA A 291 17.13 -10.38 7.92
C ALA A 291 15.79 -10.35 7.17
N GLN A 292 15.11 -9.22 7.19
CA GLN A 292 13.93 -8.98 6.35
C GLN A 292 14.17 -7.78 5.43
N VAL A 293 13.82 -7.93 4.15
CA VAL A 293 13.73 -6.82 3.21
C VAL A 293 12.48 -6.00 3.55
N PHE A 294 12.66 -4.73 3.87
CA PHE A 294 11.54 -3.83 4.18
C PHE A 294 11.33 -2.75 3.12
N LYS A 295 12.36 -2.42 2.33
CA LYS A 295 12.27 -1.44 1.25
C LYS A 295 13.12 -1.88 0.07
N THR A 296 12.68 -1.57 -1.14
CA THR A 296 13.53 -1.68 -2.34
C THR A 296 13.47 -0.39 -3.14
N MET A 297 14.54 -0.08 -3.86
CA MET A 297 14.66 1.11 -4.69
C MET A 297 15.48 0.76 -5.92
N THR A 298 15.05 1.22 -7.10
CA THR A 298 15.85 1.09 -8.32
C THR A 298 16.57 2.40 -8.59
N ASP A 299 17.89 2.37 -8.47
CA ASP A 299 18.74 3.48 -8.87
C ASP A 299 19.17 3.28 -10.35
N PRO A 300 19.11 4.32 -11.21
CA PRO A 300 19.53 4.22 -12.61
C PRO A 300 21.00 3.83 -12.81
N TYR A 301 21.89 4.14 -11.87
CA TYR A 301 23.33 3.94 -11.96
C TYR A 301 23.81 2.69 -11.22
N VAL A 302 23.28 2.45 -10.02
CA VAL A 302 23.69 1.34 -9.13
C VAL A 302 22.85 0.07 -9.36
N GLY A 303 21.66 0.22 -9.94
CA GLY A 303 20.67 -0.84 -10.10
C GLY A 303 19.78 -0.98 -8.87
N LYS A 304 19.20 -2.17 -8.69
CA LYS A 304 18.30 -2.44 -7.56
C LYS A 304 19.06 -2.47 -6.22
N LEU A 305 18.62 -1.64 -5.28
CA LEU A 305 19.02 -1.63 -3.88
C LEU A 305 17.88 -2.23 -3.04
N SER A 306 18.20 -3.20 -2.19
CA SER A 306 17.26 -3.80 -1.25
C SER A 306 17.71 -3.53 0.17
N PHE A 307 16.85 -2.91 0.96
CA PHE A 307 17.13 -2.50 2.33
C PHE A 307 16.66 -3.57 3.30
N LEU A 308 17.56 -3.96 4.19
CA LEU A 308 17.44 -5.09 5.10
C LEU A 308 17.51 -4.60 6.54
N ARG A 309 16.62 -5.12 7.39
CA ARG A 309 16.78 -5.11 8.85
C ARG A 309 17.36 -6.45 9.28
N VAL A 310 18.54 -6.45 9.91
CA VAL A 310 19.19 -7.66 10.43
C VAL A 310 18.69 -7.95 11.84
N PHE A 311 17.99 -9.06 12.04
CA PHE A 311 17.38 -9.41 13.33
C PHE A 311 18.29 -10.27 14.22
N SER A 312 19.06 -11.17 13.64
CA SER A 312 19.94 -12.06 14.40
C SER A 312 21.24 -12.37 13.64
N GLY A 313 22.25 -12.85 14.37
CA GLY A 313 23.53 -13.26 13.81
C GLY A 313 24.38 -12.12 13.27
N LYS A 314 25.33 -12.48 12.39
CA LYS A 314 26.27 -11.57 11.74
C LYS A 314 26.39 -11.92 10.27
N GLY A 315 26.60 -10.90 9.44
CA GLY A 315 26.74 -11.06 7.99
C GLY A 315 27.95 -10.31 7.45
N THR A 316 28.54 -10.83 6.39
CA THR A 316 29.56 -10.15 5.58
C THR A 316 29.14 -10.20 4.11
N GLY A 317 29.91 -9.56 3.23
CA GLY A 317 29.68 -9.68 1.79
C GLY A 317 29.76 -11.12 1.25
N ASP A 318 30.35 -12.04 2.01
CA ASP A 318 30.47 -13.44 1.67
C ASP A 318 29.29 -14.30 2.15
N THR A 319 28.38 -13.74 2.96
CA THR A 319 27.21 -14.47 3.45
C THR A 319 26.31 -14.89 2.30
N MET A 320 25.93 -16.17 2.28
CA MET A 320 24.97 -16.73 1.33
C MET A 320 23.55 -16.48 1.86
N LEU A 321 22.84 -15.56 1.23
CA LEU A 321 21.47 -15.19 1.57
C LEU A 321 20.50 -16.13 0.87
N TYR A 322 19.93 -17.06 1.62
CA TYR A 322 18.82 -17.90 1.21
C TYR A 322 17.48 -17.16 1.38
N ASN A 323 16.70 -17.11 0.31
CA ASN A 323 15.35 -16.57 0.29
C ASN A 323 14.32 -17.71 0.20
N PRO A 324 13.51 -17.95 1.24
CA PRO A 324 12.53 -19.03 1.24
C PRO A 324 11.40 -18.85 0.21
N ARG A 325 11.03 -17.61 -0.17
CA ARG A 325 9.99 -17.36 -1.17
C ARG A 325 10.39 -17.87 -2.55
N THR A 326 11.65 -17.65 -2.93
CA THR A 326 12.17 -18.04 -4.25
C THR A 326 12.90 -19.39 -4.24
N ASN A 327 13.18 -19.94 -3.04
CA ASN A 327 14.01 -21.14 -2.84
C ASN A 327 15.40 -21.00 -3.49
N ARG A 328 15.97 -19.80 -3.48
CA ARG A 328 17.28 -19.48 -4.07
C ARG A 328 18.23 -18.92 -3.02
N SER A 329 19.52 -19.22 -3.20
CA SER A 329 20.60 -18.64 -2.40
C SER A 329 21.44 -17.73 -3.27
N VAL A 330 21.67 -16.50 -2.83
CA VAL A 330 22.49 -15.50 -3.51
C VAL A 330 23.52 -14.94 -2.54
N LYS A 331 24.74 -14.71 -3.00
CA LYS A 331 25.78 -14.08 -2.19
C LYS A 331 25.41 -12.61 -1.91
N ALA A 332 25.57 -12.15 -0.66
CA ALA A 332 25.21 -10.80 -0.25
C ALA A 332 25.95 -9.71 -1.06
N GLY A 333 27.22 -9.93 -1.37
CA GLY A 333 28.01 -9.01 -2.18
C GLY A 333 28.36 -7.75 -1.40
N GLN A 334 28.06 -6.57 -1.96
CA GLN A 334 28.40 -5.31 -1.33
C GLN A 334 27.33 -4.91 -0.31
N LEU A 335 27.73 -4.82 0.96
CA LEU A 335 26.91 -4.28 2.04
C LEU A 335 27.13 -2.76 2.12
N LEU A 336 26.04 -2.01 2.19
CA LEU A 336 26.05 -0.55 2.18
C LEU A 336 25.34 0.00 3.40
N ARG A 337 25.98 0.96 4.06
CA ARG A 337 25.33 1.87 5.00
C ARG A 337 24.75 3.05 4.23
N ILE A 338 23.48 3.31 4.46
CA ILE A 338 22.74 4.39 3.80
C ILE A 338 22.48 5.52 4.80
N LYS A 339 22.75 6.76 4.39
CA LYS A 339 22.46 7.98 5.14
C LYS A 339 21.94 9.04 4.20
N GLY A 340 20.62 9.19 4.11
CA GLY A 340 19.99 9.99 3.08
C GLY A 340 20.45 9.52 1.69
N LYS A 341 21.00 10.44 0.89
CA LYS A 341 21.59 10.15 -0.42
C LYS A 341 22.98 9.51 -0.40
N GLU A 342 23.66 9.52 0.74
CA GLU A 342 25.04 9.03 0.85
C GLU A 342 25.08 7.52 1.08
N GLN A 343 26.02 6.85 0.41
CA GLN A 343 26.24 5.41 0.52
C GLN A 343 27.70 5.14 0.90
N SER A 344 27.93 4.31 1.91
CA SER A 344 29.27 3.91 2.32
C SER A 344 29.37 2.39 2.50
N PRO A 345 30.47 1.75 2.07
CA PRO A 345 30.62 0.30 2.18
C PRO A 345 30.79 -0.15 3.63
N LEU A 346 30.24 -1.32 3.96
CA LEU A 346 30.41 -2.02 5.24
C LEU A 346 31.10 -3.36 5.01
N SER A 347 32.01 -3.74 5.91
CA SER A 347 32.68 -5.04 5.89
C SER A 347 31.87 -6.14 6.59
N GLU A 348 31.11 -5.76 7.62
CA GLU A 348 30.33 -6.66 8.47
C GLU A 348 29.05 -5.94 8.92
N VAL A 349 27.99 -6.72 9.16
CA VAL A 349 26.73 -6.29 9.76
C VAL A 349 26.37 -7.19 10.94
N LEU A 350 25.73 -6.60 11.94
CA LEU A 350 25.32 -7.25 13.18
C LEU A 350 23.79 -7.22 13.30
N ALA A 351 23.25 -8.09 14.17
CA ALA A 351 21.90 -7.95 14.66
C ALA A 351 21.67 -6.51 15.18
N GLY A 352 20.65 -5.84 14.65
CA GLY A 352 20.42 -4.42 14.92
C GLY A 352 20.53 -3.53 13.70
N ASP A 353 21.40 -3.89 12.76
CA ASP A 353 21.73 -3.01 11.65
C ASP A 353 20.62 -2.91 10.61
N ILE A 354 20.53 -1.71 10.02
CA ILE A 354 19.74 -1.40 8.83
C ILE A 354 20.74 -1.11 7.70
N VAL A 355 20.72 -1.94 6.66
CA VAL A 355 21.70 -1.89 5.57
C VAL A 355 21.04 -2.06 4.21
N ALA A 356 21.75 -1.72 3.14
CA ALA A 356 21.33 -2.04 1.78
C ALA A 356 22.28 -3.06 1.13
N VAL A 357 21.70 -3.94 0.31
CA VAL A 357 22.42 -4.82 -0.62
C VAL A 357 22.10 -4.43 -2.05
N ALA A 358 23.11 -4.45 -2.91
CA ALA A 358 22.99 -4.02 -4.30
C ALA A 358 22.97 -5.22 -5.27
N LYS A 359 22.28 -5.05 -6.41
CA LYS A 359 22.33 -5.96 -7.58
C LYS A 359 21.81 -7.37 -7.34
N ILE A 360 20.84 -7.53 -6.43
CA ILE A 360 20.09 -8.78 -6.25
C ILE A 360 18.65 -8.57 -6.74
N GLU A 361 18.40 -8.90 -8.00
CA GLU A 361 17.12 -8.61 -8.68
C GLU A 361 15.93 -9.35 -8.06
N ASP A 362 16.14 -10.58 -7.60
CA ASP A 362 15.07 -11.47 -7.11
C ASP A 362 14.49 -11.06 -5.74
N LEU A 363 15.08 -10.08 -5.03
CA LEU A 363 14.59 -9.64 -3.72
C LEU A 363 13.35 -8.75 -3.84
N ALA A 364 12.34 -9.01 -3.03
CA ALA A 364 11.12 -8.22 -2.93
C ALA A 364 10.90 -7.73 -1.49
N VAL A 365 10.11 -6.65 -1.34
CA VAL A 365 9.66 -6.20 -0.02
C VAL A 365 8.94 -7.34 0.71
N SER A 366 9.17 -7.47 2.02
CA SER A 366 8.76 -8.59 2.90
C SER A 366 9.61 -9.85 2.82
N ASP A 367 10.55 -9.98 1.89
CA ASP A 367 11.39 -11.18 1.79
C ASP A 367 12.20 -11.41 3.06
N THR A 368 12.20 -12.67 3.51
CA THR A 368 13.07 -13.12 4.60
C THR A 368 14.36 -13.70 4.02
N LEU A 369 15.49 -13.39 4.65
CA LEU A 369 16.81 -13.84 4.24
C LEU A 369 17.54 -14.53 5.39
N HIS A 370 18.14 -15.68 5.09
CA HIS A 370 18.88 -16.50 6.06
C HIS A 370 20.22 -16.95 5.53
N ASP A 371 21.12 -17.38 6.40
CA ASP A 371 22.38 -18.04 6.00
C ASP A 371 22.21 -19.52 5.59
N LYS A 372 21.06 -20.16 5.87
CA LYS A 372 20.77 -21.58 5.57
C LYS A 372 19.33 -21.82 5.13
N ARG A 373 19.11 -23.00 4.50
CA ARG A 373 17.81 -23.39 3.91
C ARG A 373 16.71 -23.77 4.91
N GLU A 374 17.06 -24.20 6.11
CA GLU A 374 16.11 -24.74 7.11
C GLU A 374 15.49 -23.68 8.03
N ALA A 375 15.44 -22.42 7.58
CA ALA A 375 14.97 -21.32 8.40
C ALA A 375 13.55 -20.87 8.00
N GLY A 376 12.77 -20.40 8.99
CA GLY A 376 11.38 -19.95 8.82
C GLY A 376 11.23 -18.68 8.00
N ALA A 377 10.06 -18.05 8.03
CA ALA A 377 9.85 -16.72 7.45
C ALA A 377 9.31 -15.76 8.51
N PHE A 378 9.72 -14.50 8.43
CA PHE A 378 9.06 -13.45 9.19
C PHE A 378 7.62 -13.26 8.68
N LYS A 379 6.74 -12.73 9.53
CA LYS A 379 5.40 -12.31 9.10
C LYS A 379 5.53 -11.34 7.90
N PRO A 380 4.77 -11.57 6.81
CA PRO A 380 4.76 -10.66 5.67
C PRO A 380 4.19 -9.30 6.09
N ILE A 381 4.60 -8.24 5.39
CA ILE A 381 4.04 -6.91 5.60
C ILE A 381 2.70 -6.86 4.88
N HIS A 382 1.64 -6.50 5.60
CA HIS A 382 0.31 -6.38 5.02
C HIS A 382 0.09 -4.95 4.53
N PHE A 383 -0.11 -4.78 3.22
CA PHE A 383 -0.35 -3.49 2.60
C PHE A 383 -1.83 -3.32 2.29
N PRO A 384 -2.37 -2.08 2.39
CA PRO A 384 -3.73 -1.81 1.96
C PRO A 384 -3.85 -1.98 0.44
N GLN A 385 -5.03 -2.40 0.00
CA GLN A 385 -5.29 -2.52 -1.43
C GLN A 385 -5.46 -1.13 -2.06
N PRO A 386 -4.76 -0.85 -3.19
CA PRO A 386 -4.95 0.40 -3.92
C PRO A 386 -6.28 0.39 -4.67
N MET A 387 -6.85 1.60 -4.86
CA MET A 387 -8.26 1.74 -5.25
C MET A 387 -8.49 2.66 -6.46
N VAL A 388 -7.54 3.53 -6.77
CA VAL A 388 -7.64 4.47 -7.91
C VAL A 388 -6.91 3.86 -9.09
N SER A 389 -7.60 3.72 -10.23
CA SER A 389 -7.04 3.07 -11.42
C SER A 389 -6.97 4.02 -12.62
N LEU A 390 -5.91 3.92 -13.41
CA LEU A 390 -5.74 4.59 -14.70
C LEU A 390 -5.25 3.59 -15.74
N ALA A 391 -5.84 3.61 -16.92
CA ALA A 391 -5.26 2.97 -18.10
C ALA A 391 -4.14 3.85 -18.65
N VAL A 392 -3.00 3.24 -18.97
CA VAL A 392 -1.82 3.92 -19.49
C VAL A 392 -1.40 3.34 -20.82
N GLU A 393 -1.06 4.22 -21.75
CA GLU A 393 -0.51 3.87 -23.06
C GLU A 393 0.75 4.70 -23.34
N PRO A 394 1.78 4.12 -23.97
CA PRO A 394 2.98 4.86 -24.32
C PRO A 394 2.67 5.91 -25.37
N LYS A 395 3.25 7.11 -25.26
CA LYS A 395 3.09 8.16 -26.29
C LYS A 395 3.78 7.79 -27.60
N SER A 396 4.87 7.02 -27.53
CA SER A 396 5.64 6.59 -28.70
C SER A 396 5.69 5.06 -28.78
N ARG A 397 5.73 4.51 -30.01
CA ARG A 397 5.87 3.05 -30.20
C ARG A 397 7.21 2.49 -29.67
N GLY A 398 8.25 3.32 -29.57
CA GLY A 398 9.54 2.92 -29.01
C GLY A 398 9.53 2.66 -27.50
N ASP A 399 8.49 3.15 -26.80
CA ASP A 399 8.40 3.05 -25.34
C ASP A 399 7.62 1.82 -24.87
N GLU A 400 6.96 1.08 -25.76
CA GLU A 400 6.06 -0.02 -25.39
C GLU A 400 6.77 -1.13 -24.60
N GLN A 401 7.96 -1.54 -25.05
CA GLN A 401 8.76 -2.55 -24.36
C GLN A 401 9.37 -2.04 -23.05
N ARG A 402 9.72 -0.75 -22.99
CA ARG A 402 10.28 -0.11 -21.79
C ARG A 402 9.19 0.10 -20.72
N LEU A 403 7.98 0.46 -21.13
CA LEU A 403 6.86 0.75 -20.25
C LEU A 403 6.56 -0.39 -19.29
N SER A 404 6.37 -1.61 -19.81
CA SER A 404 6.05 -2.77 -18.96
C SER A 404 7.16 -3.04 -17.95
N THR A 405 8.43 -2.97 -18.39
CA THR A 405 9.58 -3.25 -17.53
C THR A 405 9.74 -2.19 -16.43
N SER A 406 9.59 -0.91 -16.77
CA SER A 406 9.71 0.20 -15.83
C SER A 406 8.55 0.24 -14.82
N LEU A 407 7.33 -0.05 -15.25
CA LEU A 407 6.18 -0.16 -14.36
C LEU A 407 6.33 -1.34 -13.38
N SER A 408 6.85 -2.48 -13.83
CA SER A 408 7.15 -3.61 -12.92
C SER A 408 8.22 -3.24 -11.89
N LYS A 409 9.22 -2.43 -12.24
CA LYS A 409 10.22 -1.93 -11.29
C LYS A 409 9.58 -1.03 -10.23
N LEU A 410 8.77 -0.06 -10.65
CA LEU A 410 8.04 0.83 -9.73
C LEU A 410 7.09 0.06 -8.80
N SER A 411 6.39 -0.96 -9.33
CA SER A 411 5.51 -1.83 -8.52
C SER A 411 6.29 -2.68 -7.52
N GLY A 412 7.55 -3.03 -7.82
CA GLY A 412 8.44 -3.71 -6.87
C GLY A 412 8.94 -2.81 -5.74
N GLU A 413 9.06 -1.50 -5.99
CA GLU A 413 9.45 -0.49 -5.00
C GLU A 413 8.32 -0.14 -4.04
N ASP A 414 7.08 -0.05 -4.56
CA ASP A 414 5.89 0.26 -3.77
C ASP A 414 4.80 -0.81 -3.93
N PRO A 415 4.59 -1.68 -2.92
CA PRO A 415 3.55 -2.70 -2.94
C PRO A 415 2.11 -2.18 -3.01
N THR A 416 1.90 -0.87 -2.81
CA THR A 416 0.60 -0.20 -2.98
C THR A 416 0.42 0.41 -4.38
N PHE A 417 1.36 0.16 -5.29
CA PHE A 417 1.26 0.46 -6.72
C PHE A 417 1.21 -0.84 -7.52
N VAL A 418 0.04 -1.16 -8.05
CA VAL A 418 -0.22 -2.43 -8.74
C VAL A 418 -0.38 -2.19 -10.23
N VAL A 419 0.25 -3.04 -11.04
CA VAL A 419 0.17 -3.00 -12.50
C VAL A 419 -0.51 -4.26 -12.99
N THR A 420 -1.63 -4.11 -13.69
CA THR A 420 -2.40 -5.22 -14.25
C THR A 420 -2.63 -5.01 -15.74
N ARG A 421 -2.76 -6.11 -16.49
CA ARG A 421 -3.20 -6.05 -17.89
C ARG A 421 -4.63 -6.58 -17.96
N GLU A 422 -5.57 -5.71 -18.29
CA GLU A 422 -6.97 -6.11 -18.45
C GLU A 422 -7.10 -6.90 -19.76
N ARG A 423 -7.49 -8.17 -19.64
CA ARG A 423 -7.52 -9.12 -20.77
C ARG A 423 -8.59 -8.77 -21.79
N GLN A 424 -9.71 -8.20 -21.35
CA GLN A 424 -10.84 -7.91 -22.23
C GLN A 424 -10.62 -6.63 -23.04
N THR A 425 -10.09 -5.59 -22.42
CA THR A 425 -9.86 -4.29 -23.07
C THR A 425 -8.45 -4.17 -23.65
N ASN A 426 -7.57 -5.13 -23.33
CA ASN A 426 -6.14 -5.12 -23.62
C ASN A 426 -5.40 -3.88 -23.07
N GLU A 427 -5.99 -3.17 -22.10
CA GLU A 427 -5.39 -1.99 -21.49
C GLU A 427 -4.41 -2.39 -20.39
N LEU A 428 -3.27 -1.69 -20.33
CA LEU A 428 -2.39 -1.73 -19.18
C LEU A 428 -2.95 -0.76 -18.13
N VAL A 429 -3.33 -1.29 -16.97
CA VAL A 429 -3.98 -0.54 -15.89
C VAL A 429 -3.03 -0.46 -14.71
N ILE A 430 -2.76 0.77 -14.26
CA ILE A 430 -2.05 1.05 -13.02
C ILE A 430 -3.06 1.40 -11.94
N THR A 431 -2.87 0.88 -10.74
CA THR A 431 -3.75 1.09 -9.59
C THR A 431 -2.94 1.55 -8.39
N GLY A 432 -3.34 2.66 -7.77
CA GLY A 432 -2.65 3.28 -6.64
C GLY A 432 -3.60 3.75 -5.54
N MET A 433 -3.03 4.16 -4.41
CA MET A 433 -3.77 4.67 -3.24
C MET A 433 -4.57 5.97 -3.46
N SER A 434 -4.16 6.83 -4.40
CA SER A 434 -4.84 8.08 -4.73
C SER A 434 -4.40 8.59 -6.11
N THR A 435 -5.08 9.64 -6.61
CA THR A 435 -4.65 10.34 -7.83
C THR A 435 -3.24 10.93 -7.67
N LEU A 436 -2.94 11.54 -6.52
CA LEU A 436 -1.62 12.10 -6.24
C LEU A 436 -0.54 11.00 -6.25
N HIS A 437 -0.82 9.84 -5.67
CA HIS A 437 0.09 8.70 -5.72
C HIS A 437 0.38 8.26 -7.16
N LEU A 438 -0.66 8.13 -8.00
CA LEU A 438 -0.47 7.78 -9.41
C LEU A 438 0.29 8.87 -10.19
N GLU A 439 0.01 10.15 -9.95
CA GLU A 439 0.75 11.26 -10.57
C GLU A 439 2.25 11.20 -10.27
N ILE A 440 2.62 10.89 -9.02
CA ILE A 440 4.01 10.74 -8.62
C ILE A 440 4.65 9.52 -9.31
N MET A 441 3.96 8.38 -9.35
CA MET A 441 4.48 7.19 -10.04
C MET A 441 4.67 7.42 -11.54
N LEU A 442 3.75 8.14 -12.18
CA LEU A 442 3.89 8.56 -13.58
C LEU A 442 5.03 9.59 -13.77
N GLY A 443 5.22 10.49 -12.81
CA GLY A 443 6.37 11.40 -12.77
C GLY A 443 7.70 10.65 -12.71
N ARG A 444 7.82 9.67 -11.81
CA ARG A 444 9.00 8.78 -11.69
C ARG A 444 9.25 8.00 -12.98
N LEU A 445 8.18 7.51 -13.62
CA LEU A 445 8.26 6.80 -14.90
C LEU A 445 8.95 7.67 -15.97
N LYS A 446 8.55 8.94 -16.06
CA LYS A 446 9.17 9.91 -16.97
C LYS A 446 10.60 10.27 -16.55
N LYS A 447 10.82 10.68 -15.30
CA LYS A 447 12.12 11.20 -14.83
C LYS A 447 13.22 10.13 -14.77
N ARG A 448 12.91 8.92 -14.27
CA ARG A 448 13.90 7.86 -14.03
C ARG A 448 14.11 6.94 -15.24
N PHE A 449 13.10 6.78 -16.09
CA PHE A 449 13.13 5.82 -17.20
C PHE A 449 12.90 6.43 -18.59
N ASP A 450 12.66 7.74 -18.68
CA ASP A 450 12.39 8.46 -19.93
C ASP A 450 11.22 7.84 -20.72
N VAL A 451 10.16 7.44 -20.00
CA VAL A 451 8.94 6.85 -20.59
C VAL A 451 7.77 7.80 -20.36
N GLU A 452 7.24 8.36 -21.45
CA GLU A 452 6.03 9.17 -21.41
C GLU A 452 4.78 8.36 -21.76
N VAL A 453 3.74 8.53 -20.95
CA VAL A 453 2.44 7.87 -21.16
C VAL A 453 1.30 8.87 -21.26
N VAL A 454 0.22 8.43 -21.89
CA VAL A 454 -1.10 9.05 -21.78
C VAL A 454 -1.90 8.22 -20.79
N ALA A 455 -2.36 8.87 -19.72
CA ALA A 455 -3.22 8.25 -18.72
C ALA A 455 -4.68 8.66 -18.94
N ARG A 456 -5.61 7.72 -18.77
CA ARG A 456 -7.06 7.95 -18.86
C ARG A 456 -7.81 7.00 -17.92
N PRO A 457 -9.07 7.28 -17.58
CA PRO A 457 -9.90 6.31 -16.88
C PRO A 457 -9.94 4.97 -17.66
N PRO A 458 -9.77 3.83 -16.99
CA PRO A 458 -9.80 2.53 -17.64
C PRO A 458 -11.18 2.27 -18.27
N LYS A 459 -11.20 1.57 -19.39
CA LYS A 459 -12.47 1.16 -20.03
C LYS A 459 -13.16 0.14 -19.12
N ILE A 460 -14.47 0.29 -18.99
CA ILE A 460 -15.30 -0.72 -18.35
C ILE A 460 -15.36 -1.92 -19.31
N PRO A 461 -15.03 -3.14 -18.85
CA PRO A 461 -15.03 -4.33 -19.68
C PRO A 461 -16.47 -4.82 -19.90
N TYR A 462 -17.27 -4.08 -20.66
CA TYR A 462 -18.62 -4.53 -21.04
C TYR A 462 -18.56 -5.79 -21.90
N LYS A 463 -19.65 -6.55 -21.92
CA LYS A 463 -19.85 -7.72 -22.80
C LYS A 463 -21.16 -7.62 -23.55
N GLU A 464 -21.32 -8.42 -24.60
CA GLU A 464 -22.59 -8.57 -25.32
C GLU A 464 -23.16 -9.98 -25.10
N THR A 465 -24.47 -10.10 -25.15
CA THR A 465 -25.16 -11.38 -25.10
C THR A 465 -26.54 -11.26 -25.75
N ILE A 466 -27.27 -12.36 -25.83
CA ILE A 466 -28.64 -12.42 -26.34
C ILE A 466 -29.60 -12.76 -25.22
N THR A 467 -30.88 -12.42 -25.39
CA THR A 467 -31.93 -12.72 -24.41
C THR A 467 -32.97 -13.71 -24.91
N THR A 468 -33.03 -13.93 -26.23
CA THR A 468 -33.97 -14.86 -26.86
C THR A 468 -33.26 -15.76 -27.87
N ALA A 469 -33.70 -17.02 -27.98
CA ALA A 469 -33.18 -17.91 -29.01
C ALA A 469 -33.62 -17.46 -30.42
N THR A 470 -32.77 -17.72 -31.42
CA THR A 470 -33.08 -17.44 -32.83
C THR A 470 -32.44 -18.47 -33.76
N GLN A 471 -32.90 -18.49 -35.01
CA GLN A 471 -32.27 -19.22 -36.09
C GLN A 471 -31.82 -18.24 -37.17
N ALA A 472 -30.64 -18.47 -37.72
CA ALA A 472 -30.09 -17.65 -38.79
C ALA A 472 -29.43 -18.53 -39.85
N GLN A 473 -29.50 -18.07 -41.10
CA GLN A 473 -28.88 -18.73 -42.22
C GLN A 473 -28.14 -17.70 -43.06
N TYR A 474 -27.00 -18.09 -43.63
CA TYR A 474 -26.32 -17.24 -44.59
C TYR A 474 -25.63 -18.07 -45.66
N ARG A 475 -25.79 -17.63 -46.91
CA ARG A 475 -25.17 -18.23 -48.08
C ARG A 475 -24.13 -17.29 -48.69
N HIS A 476 -22.88 -17.63 -48.53
CA HIS A 476 -21.78 -16.96 -49.20
C HIS A 476 -21.57 -17.56 -50.59
N LYS A 477 -21.92 -16.81 -51.64
CA LYS A 477 -21.66 -17.17 -53.04
C LYS A 477 -20.97 -16.02 -53.73
N LYS A 478 -19.69 -16.16 -54.07
CA LYS A 478 -18.91 -15.14 -54.78
C LYS A 478 -18.13 -15.75 -55.92
N GLN A 479 -18.28 -15.16 -57.10
CA GLN A 479 -17.55 -15.52 -58.31
C GLN A 479 -16.63 -14.35 -58.68
N THR A 480 -15.46 -14.30 -58.05
CA THR A 480 -14.33 -13.48 -58.55
C THR A 480 -13.65 -14.24 -59.67
N GLY A 481 -13.00 -13.58 -60.64
CA GLY A 481 -12.42 -14.19 -61.86
C GLY A 481 -11.35 -15.29 -61.70
N GLY A 482 -11.26 -15.95 -60.54
CA GLY A 482 -10.53 -17.20 -60.26
C GLY A 482 -11.48 -18.29 -59.69
N ARG A 483 -11.01 -19.10 -58.73
CA ARG A 483 -11.83 -20.13 -58.05
C ARG A 483 -13.06 -19.51 -57.39
N GLY A 484 -14.23 -20.11 -57.59
CA GLY A 484 -15.47 -19.70 -56.94
C GLY A 484 -15.42 -19.92 -55.42
N GLN A 485 -16.25 -19.19 -54.68
CA GLN A 485 -16.44 -19.38 -53.25
C GLN A 485 -17.91 -19.72 -52.97
N TYR A 486 -18.13 -20.83 -52.28
CA TYR A 486 -19.45 -21.29 -51.87
C TYR A 486 -19.45 -21.83 -50.42
N GLY A 487 -20.36 -21.36 -49.59
CA GLY A 487 -20.65 -21.95 -48.30
C GLY A 487 -21.97 -21.45 -47.76
N GLU A 488 -22.81 -22.36 -47.26
CA GLU A 488 -24.09 -22.03 -46.63
C GLU A 488 -24.18 -22.74 -45.29
N VAL A 489 -24.59 -22.00 -44.26
CA VAL A 489 -24.68 -22.50 -42.88
C VAL A 489 -26.00 -22.09 -42.25
N TYR A 490 -26.54 -22.97 -41.43
CA TYR A 490 -27.73 -22.76 -40.62
C TYR A 490 -27.37 -22.88 -39.15
N LEU A 491 -27.53 -21.78 -38.43
CA LEU A 491 -27.16 -21.66 -37.03
C LEU A 491 -28.41 -21.46 -36.17
N LYS A 492 -28.44 -22.11 -35.02
CA LYS A 492 -29.37 -21.80 -33.92
C LYS A 492 -28.58 -21.16 -32.79
N LEU A 493 -28.95 -19.96 -32.40
CA LEU A 493 -28.32 -19.20 -31.32
C LEU A 493 -29.25 -19.26 -30.11
N GLU A 494 -28.72 -19.61 -28.95
CA GLU A 494 -29.48 -19.74 -27.69
C GLU A 494 -28.74 -19.07 -26.54
N PRO A 495 -29.41 -18.29 -25.68
CA PRO A 495 -28.79 -17.74 -24.48
C PRO A 495 -28.43 -18.84 -23.50
N LEU A 496 -27.30 -18.69 -22.81
CA LEU A 496 -26.89 -19.54 -21.69
C LEU A 496 -27.03 -18.79 -20.36
N GLU A 497 -26.90 -19.54 -19.26
CA GLU A 497 -26.79 -18.94 -17.93
C GLU A 497 -25.56 -18.03 -17.85
N ARG A 498 -25.66 -16.98 -17.04
CA ARG A 498 -24.59 -15.97 -16.92
C ARG A 498 -23.31 -16.60 -16.37
N GLY A 499 -22.19 -16.32 -17.02
CA GLY A 499 -20.88 -16.88 -16.66
C GLY A 499 -20.58 -18.23 -17.31
N THR A 500 -21.49 -18.81 -18.11
CA THR A 500 -21.23 -20.05 -18.85
C THR A 500 -20.23 -19.87 -19.99
N GLY A 501 -20.18 -18.67 -20.59
CA GLY A 501 -19.28 -18.40 -21.72
C GLY A 501 -19.86 -18.85 -23.08
N PHE A 502 -19.02 -19.43 -23.94
CA PHE A 502 -19.40 -19.81 -25.30
C PHE A 502 -19.40 -21.33 -25.48
N GLU A 503 -20.50 -21.84 -26.04
CA GLU A 503 -20.65 -23.26 -26.38
C GLU A 503 -20.93 -23.43 -27.88
N PHE A 504 -20.13 -24.25 -28.57
CA PHE A 504 -20.38 -24.63 -29.96
C PHE A 504 -20.88 -26.08 -30.01
N VAL A 505 -21.99 -26.31 -30.70
CA VAL A 505 -22.59 -27.63 -30.84
C VAL A 505 -22.73 -27.98 -32.31
N ASP A 506 -22.09 -29.06 -32.73
CA ASP A 506 -22.26 -29.64 -34.06
C ASP A 506 -23.40 -30.66 -34.06
N LYS A 507 -24.42 -30.43 -34.88
CA LYS A 507 -25.55 -31.33 -35.14
C LYS A 507 -25.73 -31.61 -36.63
N ILE A 508 -24.68 -31.48 -37.45
CA ILE A 508 -24.76 -31.80 -38.87
C ILE A 508 -25.07 -33.30 -39.06
N VAL A 509 -26.08 -33.60 -39.87
CA VAL A 509 -26.49 -34.96 -40.22
C VAL A 509 -26.33 -35.17 -41.73
N GLY A 510 -26.00 -36.38 -42.16
CA GLY A 510 -26.01 -36.75 -43.59
C GLY A 510 -24.93 -36.11 -44.46
N GLY A 511 -23.92 -35.46 -43.87
CA GLY A 511 -22.81 -34.84 -44.61
C GLY A 511 -23.18 -33.54 -45.34
N ALA A 512 -24.23 -32.84 -44.88
CA ALA A 512 -24.67 -31.55 -45.43
C ALA A 512 -23.54 -30.50 -45.47
N ILE A 513 -22.61 -30.57 -44.52
CA ILE A 513 -21.29 -29.91 -44.56
C ILE A 513 -20.23 -30.99 -44.32
N PRO A 514 -19.18 -31.10 -45.16
CA PRO A 514 -18.04 -31.97 -44.89
C PRO A 514 -17.34 -31.62 -43.57
N ASN A 515 -17.02 -32.63 -42.75
CA ASN A 515 -16.40 -32.46 -41.42
C ASN A 515 -15.14 -31.58 -41.42
N GLN A 516 -14.38 -31.56 -42.51
CA GLN A 516 -13.19 -30.73 -42.67
C GLN A 516 -13.48 -29.21 -42.61
N TYR A 517 -14.70 -28.78 -42.92
CA TYR A 517 -15.08 -27.35 -42.91
C TYR A 517 -15.73 -26.90 -41.60
N ILE A 518 -16.13 -27.82 -40.71
CA ILE A 518 -16.77 -27.49 -39.42
C ILE A 518 -15.84 -26.66 -38.52
N PRO A 519 -14.54 -26.97 -38.39
CA PRO A 519 -13.62 -26.12 -37.63
C PRO A 519 -13.53 -24.68 -38.19
N ALA A 520 -13.69 -24.50 -39.50
CA ALA A 520 -13.67 -23.18 -40.12
C ALA A 520 -14.95 -22.38 -39.81
N VAL A 521 -16.11 -23.05 -39.70
CA VAL A 521 -17.37 -22.46 -39.24
C VAL A 521 -17.22 -21.97 -37.80
N GLU A 522 -16.75 -22.83 -36.89
CA GLU A 522 -16.54 -22.46 -35.49
C GLU A 522 -15.55 -21.29 -35.36
N LYS A 523 -14.43 -21.33 -36.10
CA LYS A 523 -13.46 -20.24 -36.13
C LYS A 523 -14.09 -18.93 -36.62
N GLY A 524 -14.97 -18.99 -37.62
CA GLY A 524 -15.70 -17.82 -38.13
C GLY A 524 -16.62 -17.18 -37.09
N ILE A 525 -17.24 -18.01 -36.24
CA ILE A 525 -18.07 -17.55 -35.11
C ILE A 525 -17.18 -16.93 -34.02
N ARG A 526 -16.11 -17.62 -33.59
CA ARG A 526 -15.21 -17.15 -32.53
C ARG A 526 -14.60 -15.77 -32.85
N GLU A 527 -14.29 -15.50 -34.12
CA GLU A 527 -13.82 -14.17 -34.54
C GLU A 527 -14.85 -13.05 -34.39
N VAL A 528 -16.16 -13.37 -34.45
CA VAL A 528 -17.21 -12.40 -34.13
C VAL A 528 -17.35 -12.24 -32.62
N LEU A 529 -17.23 -13.34 -31.86
CA LEU A 529 -17.35 -13.29 -30.40
C LEU A 529 -16.36 -12.29 -29.80
N ASP A 530 -15.12 -12.26 -30.28
CA ASP A 530 -14.11 -11.32 -29.77
C ASP A 530 -14.37 -9.86 -30.16
N LYS A 531 -14.99 -9.64 -31.34
CA LYS A 531 -15.23 -8.30 -31.90
C LYS A 531 -16.54 -7.69 -31.46
N GLY A 532 -17.50 -8.47 -30.98
CA GLY A 532 -18.86 -8.00 -30.74
C GLY A 532 -19.66 -7.77 -32.02
N VAL A 533 -20.95 -7.49 -31.85
CA VAL A 533 -21.91 -7.30 -32.95
C VAL A 533 -22.63 -5.95 -32.84
N ILE A 534 -22.96 -5.48 -31.64
CA ILE A 534 -23.75 -4.26 -31.43
C ILE A 534 -22.92 -3.03 -31.04
N ALA A 535 -21.95 -3.19 -30.14
CA ALA A 535 -21.14 -2.09 -29.60
C ALA A 535 -19.63 -2.40 -29.60
N GLY A 536 -19.24 -3.54 -30.16
CA GLY A 536 -17.84 -3.91 -30.31
C GLY A 536 -17.25 -4.62 -29.09
N TYR A 537 -18.10 -5.15 -28.19
CA TYR A 537 -17.67 -5.81 -26.96
C TYR A 537 -17.70 -7.34 -27.09
N PRO A 538 -16.85 -8.08 -26.35
CA PRO A 538 -16.83 -9.53 -26.43
C PRO A 538 -18.20 -10.16 -26.11
N VAL A 539 -18.64 -11.09 -26.94
CA VAL A 539 -19.89 -11.83 -26.77
C VAL A 539 -19.69 -13.00 -25.80
N THR A 540 -20.62 -13.16 -24.85
CA THR A 540 -20.61 -14.26 -23.86
C THR A 540 -22.01 -14.85 -23.67
N ASP A 541 -22.03 -15.98 -22.95
CA ASP A 541 -23.23 -16.68 -22.47
C ASP A 541 -24.18 -17.03 -23.63
N ILE A 542 -23.61 -17.67 -24.65
CA ILE A 542 -24.33 -18.06 -25.86
C ILE A 542 -23.91 -19.46 -26.33
N ARG A 543 -24.90 -20.26 -26.68
CA ARG A 543 -24.73 -21.52 -27.40
C ARG A 543 -25.03 -21.30 -28.87
N VAL A 544 -24.15 -21.79 -29.73
CA VAL A 544 -24.35 -21.80 -31.18
C VAL A 544 -24.38 -23.24 -31.66
N THR A 545 -25.54 -23.68 -32.14
CA THR A 545 -25.71 -24.99 -32.75
C THR A 545 -25.67 -24.87 -34.26
N LEU A 546 -24.71 -25.51 -34.91
CA LEU A 546 -24.70 -25.74 -36.36
C LEU A 546 -25.55 -26.97 -36.65
N TYR A 547 -26.70 -26.79 -37.31
CA TYR A 547 -27.66 -27.89 -37.51
C TYR A 547 -27.91 -28.25 -38.99
N ASP A 548 -27.56 -27.39 -39.94
CA ASP A 548 -27.68 -27.66 -41.37
C ASP A 548 -26.73 -26.77 -42.19
N GLY A 549 -26.60 -27.05 -43.49
CA GLY A 549 -25.79 -26.28 -44.43
C GLY A 549 -25.72 -26.91 -45.81
N THR A 550 -25.09 -26.20 -46.76
CA THR A 550 -24.85 -26.73 -48.09
C THR A 550 -23.44 -26.40 -48.56
N PHE A 551 -22.87 -27.28 -49.40
CA PHE A 551 -21.56 -27.11 -50.01
C PHE A 551 -21.60 -27.39 -51.52
N HIS A 552 -20.59 -26.88 -52.23
CA HIS A 552 -20.33 -27.18 -53.63
C HIS A 552 -18.98 -27.88 -53.75
N THR A 553 -18.90 -28.95 -54.54
CA THR A 553 -17.70 -29.81 -54.58
C THR A 553 -16.44 -29.11 -55.09
N VAL A 554 -16.60 -28.04 -55.89
CA VAL A 554 -15.47 -27.31 -56.49
C VAL A 554 -15.25 -25.95 -55.85
N ASP A 555 -16.32 -25.26 -55.45
CA ASP A 555 -16.26 -23.86 -55.01
C ASP A 555 -16.26 -23.71 -53.48
N SER A 556 -16.52 -24.79 -52.73
CA SER A 556 -16.44 -24.73 -51.27
C SER A 556 -15.01 -24.75 -50.76
N SER A 557 -14.77 -23.90 -49.75
CA SER A 557 -13.48 -23.75 -49.09
C SER A 557 -13.69 -23.37 -47.64
N GLU A 558 -12.68 -23.59 -46.80
CA GLU A 558 -12.68 -23.18 -45.39
C GLU A 558 -12.99 -21.68 -45.24
N ILE A 559 -12.41 -20.84 -46.11
CA ILE A 559 -12.62 -19.38 -46.09
C ILE A 559 -14.09 -19.05 -46.38
N ALA A 560 -14.73 -19.74 -47.33
CA ALA A 560 -16.14 -19.51 -47.66
C ALA A 560 -17.07 -19.85 -46.49
N PHE A 561 -16.85 -21.00 -45.84
CA PHE A 561 -17.62 -21.41 -44.65
C PHE A 561 -17.38 -20.51 -43.44
N LYS A 562 -16.14 -20.07 -43.25
CA LYS A 562 -15.80 -19.10 -42.20
C LYS A 562 -16.54 -17.76 -42.39
N ILE A 563 -16.58 -17.24 -43.62
CA ILE A 563 -17.32 -16.00 -43.94
C ILE A 563 -18.82 -16.22 -43.76
N ALA A 564 -19.35 -17.36 -44.22
CA ALA A 564 -20.77 -17.67 -44.08
C ALA A 564 -21.20 -17.75 -42.61
N ALA A 565 -20.40 -18.43 -41.77
CA ALA A 565 -20.63 -18.53 -40.32
C ALA A 565 -20.59 -17.18 -39.62
N ASN A 566 -19.60 -16.35 -39.94
CA ASN A 566 -19.46 -15.01 -39.41
C ASN A 566 -20.72 -14.15 -39.68
N ARG A 567 -21.19 -14.15 -40.94
CA ARG A 567 -22.39 -13.39 -41.35
C ARG A 567 -23.68 -13.95 -40.77
N ALA A 568 -23.88 -15.27 -40.81
CA ALA A 568 -25.04 -15.93 -40.21
C ALA A 568 -25.14 -15.63 -38.71
N PHE A 569 -24.01 -15.70 -37.99
CA PHE A 569 -23.97 -15.38 -36.58
C PHE A 569 -24.34 -13.92 -36.31
N GLN A 570 -23.76 -12.95 -37.04
CA GLN A 570 -24.09 -11.52 -36.87
C GLN A 570 -25.56 -11.20 -37.16
N GLU A 571 -26.16 -11.80 -38.19
CA GLU A 571 -27.57 -11.60 -38.52
C GLU A 571 -28.48 -12.20 -37.45
N GLY A 572 -28.19 -13.44 -37.02
CA GLY A 572 -28.91 -14.07 -35.91
C GLY A 572 -28.81 -13.26 -34.63
N PHE A 573 -27.61 -12.86 -34.24
CA PHE A 573 -27.37 -12.11 -33.01
C PHE A 573 -28.20 -10.82 -32.95
N ARG A 574 -28.34 -10.09 -34.06
CA ARG A 574 -29.17 -8.87 -34.14
C ARG A 574 -30.68 -9.15 -33.98
N GLN A 575 -31.15 -10.32 -34.39
CA GLN A 575 -32.55 -10.73 -34.25
C GLN A 575 -32.86 -11.29 -32.86
N ALA A 576 -31.84 -11.76 -32.13
CA ALA A 576 -31.95 -12.44 -30.84
C ALA A 576 -32.13 -11.52 -29.62
N ARG A 577 -32.60 -10.28 -29.84
CA ARG A 577 -32.72 -9.21 -28.82
C ARG A 577 -31.42 -9.05 -28.01
N PRO A 578 -30.35 -8.55 -28.65
CA PRO A 578 -29.04 -8.41 -28.02
C PRO A 578 -29.07 -7.38 -26.90
N CYS A 579 -28.34 -7.65 -25.81
CA CYS A 579 -28.14 -6.72 -24.71
C CYS A 579 -26.67 -6.61 -24.31
N LEU A 580 -26.34 -5.50 -23.64
CA LEU A 580 -25.02 -5.31 -23.04
C LEU A 580 -25.04 -5.81 -21.60
N LEU A 581 -23.89 -6.32 -21.17
CA LEU A 581 -23.62 -6.70 -19.79
C LEU A 581 -22.54 -5.80 -19.21
N GLU A 582 -22.74 -5.35 -17.98
CA GLU A 582 -21.76 -4.62 -17.18
C GLU A 582 -21.22 -5.48 -16.03
N PRO A 583 -19.95 -5.30 -15.64
CA PRO A 583 -19.41 -5.95 -14.47
C PRO A 583 -19.99 -5.34 -13.19
N ILE A 584 -20.50 -6.20 -12.32
CA ILE A 584 -20.95 -5.91 -10.97
C ILE A 584 -19.85 -6.35 -10.00
N VAL A 585 -19.55 -5.50 -9.04
CA VAL A 585 -18.60 -5.78 -7.96
C VAL A 585 -19.32 -5.86 -6.62
N LEU A 586 -18.80 -6.70 -5.74
CA LEU A 586 -19.05 -6.60 -4.31
C LEU A 586 -18.17 -5.48 -3.75
N LEU A 587 -18.82 -4.46 -3.24
CA LEU A 587 -18.23 -3.31 -2.59
C LEU A 587 -18.48 -3.43 -1.09
N GLU A 588 -17.42 -3.51 -0.28
CA GLU A 588 -17.54 -3.43 1.18
C GLU A 588 -16.98 -2.10 1.65
N VAL A 589 -17.82 -1.27 2.27
CA VAL A 589 -17.46 0.08 2.69
C VAL A 589 -17.44 0.13 4.21
N THR A 590 -16.26 0.35 4.78
CA THR A 590 -16.06 0.47 6.22
C THR A 590 -15.97 1.94 6.62
N VAL A 591 -16.88 2.39 7.50
CA VAL A 591 -16.95 3.77 7.99
C VAL A 591 -17.33 3.82 9.46
N PRO A 592 -16.99 4.90 10.18
CA PRO A 592 -17.59 5.18 11.49
C PRO A 592 -19.12 5.23 11.46
N ASN A 593 -19.76 4.88 12.57
CA ASN A 593 -21.22 4.84 12.74
C ASN A 593 -21.93 6.13 12.24
N GLU A 594 -21.32 7.29 12.46
CA GLU A 594 -21.89 8.59 12.11
C GLU A 594 -22.10 8.79 10.60
N PHE A 595 -21.32 8.13 9.74
CA PHE A 595 -21.41 8.27 8.28
C PHE A 595 -22.29 7.20 7.61
N MET A 596 -22.82 6.25 8.38
CA MET A 596 -23.52 5.09 7.81
C MET A 596 -24.74 5.47 6.96
N GLY A 597 -25.52 6.47 7.40
CA GLY A 597 -26.68 6.96 6.65
C GLY A 597 -26.29 7.56 5.29
N ASP A 598 -25.24 8.38 5.26
CA ASP A 598 -24.75 9.03 4.05
C ASP A 598 -24.19 8.03 3.04
N ILE A 599 -23.45 7.02 3.50
CA ILE A 599 -22.93 5.95 2.64
C ILE A 599 -24.05 5.11 2.05
N THR A 600 -25.04 4.74 2.86
CA THR A 600 -26.17 3.95 2.38
C THR A 600 -26.96 4.71 1.31
N SER A 601 -27.16 6.02 1.51
CA SER A 601 -27.80 6.89 0.52
C SER A 601 -26.99 7.00 -0.77
N ASP A 602 -25.66 7.20 -0.66
CA ASP A 602 -24.76 7.30 -1.81
C ASP A 602 -24.72 6.02 -2.65
N LEU A 603 -24.63 4.85 -2.00
CA LEU A 603 -24.62 3.56 -2.70
C LEU A 603 -25.93 3.30 -3.44
N ASN A 604 -27.08 3.62 -2.84
CA ASN A 604 -28.37 3.53 -3.52
C ASN A 604 -28.44 4.46 -4.74
N GLY A 605 -27.90 5.68 -4.63
CA GLY A 605 -27.78 6.63 -5.74
C GLY A 605 -26.94 6.11 -6.91
N ARG A 606 -26.01 5.19 -6.64
CA ARG A 606 -25.09 4.55 -7.62
C ARG A 606 -25.60 3.24 -8.19
N ARG A 607 -26.92 3.01 -8.16
CA ARG A 607 -27.52 1.71 -8.53
C ARG A 607 -26.97 0.54 -7.71
N GLY A 608 -26.45 0.83 -6.51
CA GLY A 608 -25.95 -0.18 -5.59
C GLY A 608 -27.10 -0.91 -4.91
N ARG A 609 -26.99 -2.23 -4.82
CA ARG A 609 -27.90 -3.08 -4.04
C ARG A 609 -27.22 -3.47 -2.74
N ILE A 610 -27.70 -2.92 -1.63
CA ILE A 610 -27.22 -3.30 -0.29
C ILE A 610 -27.56 -4.77 -0.02
N LEU A 611 -26.54 -5.55 0.35
CA LEU A 611 -26.65 -6.95 0.76
C LEU A 611 -26.81 -7.09 2.27
N GLY A 612 -26.13 -6.23 3.03
CA GLY A 612 -26.11 -6.29 4.49
C GLY A 612 -25.22 -5.22 5.10
N MET A 613 -25.30 -5.13 6.41
CA MET A 613 -24.46 -4.27 7.24
C MET A 613 -23.94 -5.09 8.41
N ASP A 614 -22.63 -5.09 8.62
CA ASP A 614 -21.96 -5.76 9.73
C ASP A 614 -21.31 -4.70 10.64
N SER A 615 -21.31 -4.93 11.94
CA SER A 615 -20.58 -4.07 12.88
C SER A 615 -19.19 -4.62 13.16
N LEU A 616 -18.17 -3.75 13.12
CA LEU A 616 -16.78 -4.07 13.38
C LEU A 616 -16.23 -3.08 14.43
N GLY A 617 -16.48 -3.37 15.71
CA GLY A 617 -16.15 -2.46 16.80
C GLY A 617 -16.91 -1.13 16.68
N ASP A 618 -16.17 -0.01 16.61
CA ASP A 618 -16.74 1.34 16.43
C ASP A 618 -17.05 1.67 14.95
N LEU A 619 -16.75 0.75 14.04
CA LEU A 619 -16.97 0.90 12.60
C LEU A 619 -18.17 0.05 12.13
N GLN A 620 -18.78 0.47 11.03
CA GLN A 620 -19.79 -0.29 10.28
C GLN A 620 -19.23 -0.65 8.92
N VAL A 621 -19.53 -1.87 8.48
CA VAL A 621 -19.19 -2.40 7.16
C VAL A 621 -20.47 -2.55 6.37
N VAL A 622 -20.65 -1.75 5.33
CA VAL A 622 -21.78 -1.82 4.40
C VAL A 622 -21.38 -2.63 3.17
N LYS A 623 -22.05 -3.75 2.93
CA LYS A 623 -21.80 -4.63 1.77
C LYS A 623 -22.84 -4.37 0.69
N ALA A 624 -22.40 -4.08 -0.53
CA ALA A 624 -23.30 -3.77 -1.63
C ALA A 624 -22.79 -4.32 -2.97
N LEU A 625 -23.70 -4.74 -3.84
CA LEU A 625 -23.40 -5.02 -5.24
C LEU A 625 -23.56 -3.73 -6.04
N VAL A 626 -22.49 -3.28 -6.70
CA VAL A 626 -22.48 -2.00 -7.43
C VAL A 626 -21.87 -2.19 -8.82
N PRO A 627 -22.44 -1.57 -9.88
CA PRO A 627 -21.81 -1.58 -11.19
C PRO A 627 -20.49 -0.80 -11.21
N VAL A 628 -19.44 -1.36 -11.84
CA VAL A 628 -18.11 -0.72 -11.89
C VAL A 628 -18.15 0.69 -12.49
N GLY A 629 -19.04 0.94 -13.44
CA GLY A 629 -19.19 2.26 -14.07
C GLY A 629 -19.57 3.38 -13.10
N GLU A 630 -20.24 3.04 -11.99
CA GLU A 630 -20.76 4.01 -11.02
C GLU A 630 -19.73 4.37 -9.92
N ILE A 631 -18.62 3.61 -9.85
CA ILE A 631 -17.62 3.73 -8.78
C ILE A 631 -16.25 4.22 -9.26
N SER A 632 -16.17 4.72 -10.50
CA SER A 632 -14.90 5.21 -11.09
C SER A 632 -14.21 6.33 -10.27
N ARG A 633 -14.98 7.10 -9.49
CA ARG A 633 -14.48 8.18 -8.61
C ARG A 633 -14.75 7.93 -7.13
N TYR A 634 -15.12 6.71 -6.79
CA TYR A 634 -15.66 6.40 -5.46
C TYR A 634 -14.67 6.69 -4.33
N ALA A 635 -13.37 6.41 -4.50
CA ALA A 635 -12.36 6.70 -3.49
C ALA A 635 -12.33 8.18 -3.05
N THR A 636 -12.36 9.10 -4.01
CA THR A 636 -12.33 10.54 -3.73
C THR A 636 -13.63 11.00 -3.07
N GLU A 637 -14.77 10.50 -3.55
CA GLU A 637 -16.10 10.86 -3.05
C GLU A 637 -16.34 10.29 -1.64
N LEU A 638 -15.91 9.05 -1.38
CA LEU A 638 -15.95 8.43 -0.05
C LEU A 638 -15.11 9.22 0.96
N ARG A 639 -13.87 9.58 0.61
CA ARG A 639 -13.01 10.39 1.48
C ARG A 639 -13.67 11.74 1.79
N SER A 640 -14.23 12.41 0.78
CA SER A 640 -14.91 13.69 0.98
C SER A 640 -16.12 13.59 1.92
N ARG A 641 -16.89 12.49 1.84
CA ARG A 641 -18.09 12.29 2.68
C ARG A 641 -17.77 11.90 4.12
N THR A 642 -16.65 11.20 4.32
CA THR A 642 -16.29 10.58 5.62
C THR A 642 -15.20 11.35 6.35
N GLY A 643 -14.81 12.53 5.87
CA GLY A 643 -13.64 13.25 6.40
C GLY A 643 -12.34 12.43 6.30
N GLY A 644 -12.24 11.53 5.30
CA GLY A 644 -11.12 10.62 5.10
C GLY A 644 -11.13 9.36 5.96
N GLN A 645 -12.15 9.14 6.78
CA GLN A 645 -12.24 8.00 7.69
C GLN A 645 -12.75 6.71 7.04
N GLY A 646 -13.38 6.81 5.86
CA GLY A 646 -13.89 5.65 5.15
C GLY A 646 -12.84 4.93 4.31
N PHE A 647 -12.97 3.61 4.23
CA PHE A 647 -12.21 2.74 3.34
C PHE A 647 -13.16 1.74 2.70
N TYR A 648 -12.81 1.22 1.52
CA TYR A 648 -13.64 0.22 0.84
C TYR A 648 -12.79 -0.85 0.16
N THR A 649 -13.34 -2.04 -0.01
CA THR A 649 -12.76 -3.10 -0.82
C THR A 649 -13.67 -3.37 -2.02
N VAL A 650 -13.08 -3.86 -3.11
CA VAL A 650 -13.80 -4.18 -4.35
C VAL A 650 -13.42 -5.58 -4.79
N GLU A 651 -14.42 -6.44 -4.96
CA GLU A 651 -14.25 -7.78 -5.52
C GLU A 651 -15.20 -7.98 -6.71
N PHE A 652 -14.73 -8.61 -7.78
CA PHE A 652 -15.62 -8.96 -8.90
C PHE A 652 -16.69 -9.96 -8.44
N SER A 653 -17.95 -9.68 -8.76
CA SER A 653 -19.06 -10.59 -8.45
C SER A 653 -19.53 -11.33 -9.70
N HIS A 654 -20.14 -10.62 -10.65
CA HIS A 654 -20.72 -11.20 -11.86
C HIS A 654 -20.97 -10.13 -12.93
N TYR A 655 -21.52 -10.54 -14.07
CA TYR A 655 -22.02 -9.63 -15.10
C TYR A 655 -23.54 -9.55 -15.03
N ASP A 656 -24.09 -8.34 -15.12
CA ASP A 656 -25.54 -8.10 -15.15
C ASP A 656 -25.93 -7.20 -16.33
N VAL A 657 -27.22 -7.17 -16.67
CA VAL A 657 -27.75 -6.45 -17.82
C VAL A 657 -27.65 -4.94 -17.61
N VAL A 658 -27.04 -4.25 -18.57
CA VAL A 658 -26.96 -2.79 -18.59
C VAL A 658 -28.37 -2.19 -18.74
N PRO A 659 -28.75 -1.19 -17.93
CA PRO A 659 -30.00 -0.48 -18.10
C PRO A 659 -30.16 0.10 -19.51
N GLN A 660 -31.36 0.01 -20.08
CA GLN A 660 -31.63 0.35 -21.49
C GLN A 660 -31.09 1.74 -21.90
N ARG A 661 -31.28 2.75 -21.04
CA ARG A 661 -30.78 4.11 -21.29
C ARG A 661 -29.26 4.15 -21.50
N ILE A 662 -28.49 3.47 -20.64
CA ILE A 662 -27.02 3.43 -20.73
C ILE A 662 -26.60 2.60 -21.94
N GLN A 663 -27.33 1.51 -22.23
CA GLN A 663 -27.07 0.69 -23.40
C GLN A 663 -27.20 1.49 -24.71
N GLU A 664 -28.24 2.31 -24.85
CA GLU A 664 -28.44 3.17 -26.03
C GLU A 664 -27.29 4.18 -26.22
N GLU A 665 -26.82 4.79 -25.13
CA GLU A 665 -25.66 5.71 -25.13
C GLU A 665 -24.37 5.01 -25.55
N LEU A 666 -24.10 3.80 -25.03
CA LEU A 666 -22.91 3.00 -25.38
C LEU A 666 -22.91 2.57 -26.85
N VAL A 667 -24.06 2.11 -27.37
CA VAL A 667 -24.20 1.71 -28.78
C VAL A 667 -24.02 2.92 -29.71
N ALA A 668 -24.59 4.08 -29.35
CA ALA A 668 -24.40 5.31 -30.13
C ALA A 668 -22.93 5.73 -30.18
N ARG A 669 -22.22 5.66 -29.05
CA ARG A 669 -20.78 5.98 -28.97
C ARG A 669 -19.91 5.01 -29.76
N ALA A 670 -20.26 3.72 -29.81
CA ALA A 670 -19.54 2.73 -30.59
C ALA A 670 -19.67 3.02 -32.10
N LYS A 671 -20.88 3.31 -32.58
CA LYS A 671 -21.14 3.65 -33.99
C LYS A 671 -20.37 4.90 -34.44
N ALA A 672 -20.33 5.94 -33.61
CA ALA A 672 -19.60 7.18 -33.90
C ALA A 672 -18.06 7.03 -33.95
N LYS A 673 -17.50 5.88 -33.57
CA LYS A 673 -16.06 5.57 -33.72
C LYS A 673 -15.74 4.74 -34.96
N GLU A 674 -16.74 4.11 -35.57
CA GLU A 674 -16.59 3.34 -36.81
C GLU A 674 -16.69 4.24 -38.06
N ASP A 675 -17.39 5.38 -37.94
CA ASP A 675 -17.38 6.50 -38.89
C ASP A 675 -16.17 7.42 -38.67
#